data_AF-B6VLR7-F1
#
_entry.id   AF-B6VLR7-F1
#
_cell.length_a   1.000
_cell.length_b   1.000
_cell.length_c   1.000
_cell.angle_alpha   90.00
_cell.angle_beta   90.00
_cell.angle_gamma   90.00
#
_symmetry.space_group_name_H-M   'P 1'
#
loop_
_entity.id
_entity.type
_entity.pdbx_description
1 polymer ?
#
loop_
_entity_poly.entity_id
_entity_poly.type
_entity_poly.pdbx_seq_one_letter_code
_entity_poly.pdbx_strand_id
1 'polypeptide(L)'
;HYDEYVLSLYAQGVLTPNEWLDLGGLGELSAEEYFGASLWQLYKSIDSPYKAVLKSLLLEAYSWEYPNGKLLAMEMKQRLHAGEIVSFGLDAYSMMLERVTRYLTEINDTTRLDLIRRCFYLKVCEKLSLDQDDKGCTGWRRQVLAQLVYEWKWDTERLEILDNRNSWKIEQVRDAHNELLDTMMQSYRNLIRFARRNNLSVSASPQDIGVLTRKLYAAFEALPGKVTLVNPQISPDLSEKNLTFIYVPQGRANRSGWYLYNQSPTIEAIIGHQPLEYNRYLNKLVSWTYFNGLLTEKSCIHIHNGEAQCDELKLHELINDISVHFPIRLPAPTPKALYSPCEIRHLAIIVNLEKDPTAEFANQVIHFDFRKLDVFSFGESQQCLVGSIDLLYRNSWNEVRTLHFNGEQSVLEALKTILGKMHQDAAPPAAVEVFCYSQHLRGLIRTRIQQLVSECIELRLSSNRQDPGRFKALRIAGQTWGLFFERLNVSVQKLENAVEFYGAISNNKLHGLPVKINTKETHLPAVVDGFASEGIIQFFFENTEDDKGFNIYILDEANRVEIYSHCEGSKEELVRDVSRFYSSSHDRFTYGSSFINFNLPQFYQIVQMGGQVQVIPFSGSSFSHLRVTDDGENSAEEPPELYRSVSHY
;
A
#
# COMPACT_ATOMS: atom_id res chain seq x y z
N HIS A 1 -29.77 32.18 0.42
CA HIS A 1 -30.95 32.73 1.13
C HIS A 1 -31.85 31.66 1.75
N TYR A 2 -31.37 30.44 2.05
CA TYR A 2 -32.21 29.40 2.67
C TYR A 2 -32.66 29.81 4.07
N ASP A 3 -31.70 30.18 4.93
CA ASP A 3 -31.96 30.50 6.33
C ASP A 3 -32.91 31.71 6.45
N GLU A 4 -32.68 32.76 5.66
CA GLU A 4 -33.55 33.94 5.59
C GLU A 4 -34.98 33.57 5.17
N TYR A 5 -35.14 32.66 4.21
CA TYR A 5 -36.46 32.20 3.76
C TYR A 5 -37.17 31.39 4.84
N VAL A 6 -36.49 30.44 5.48
CA VAL A 6 -37.07 29.64 6.58
C VAL A 6 -37.44 30.52 7.77
N LEU A 7 -36.57 31.47 8.15
CA LEU A 7 -36.87 32.45 9.19
C LEU A 7 -38.11 33.29 8.83
N SER A 8 -38.27 33.66 7.56
CA SER A 8 -39.46 34.39 7.11
C SER A 8 -40.75 33.57 7.25
N LEU A 9 -40.70 32.25 7.02
CA LEU A 9 -41.85 31.36 7.17
C LEU A 9 -42.26 31.17 8.63
N TYR A 10 -41.29 31.09 9.55
CA TYR A 10 -41.56 31.11 10.98
C TYR A 10 -42.13 32.44 11.43
N ALA A 11 -41.58 33.56 10.96
CA ALA A 11 -42.07 34.90 11.30
C ALA A 11 -43.51 35.15 10.79
N GLN A 12 -43.88 34.56 9.65
CA GLN A 12 -45.23 34.62 9.09
C GLN A 12 -46.22 33.63 9.72
N GLY A 13 -45.76 32.76 10.63
CA GLY A 13 -46.58 31.71 11.24
C GLY A 13 -47.00 30.60 10.28
N VAL A 14 -46.31 30.46 9.14
CA VAL A 14 -46.54 29.38 8.16
C VAL A 14 -45.97 28.06 8.66
N LEU A 15 -44.85 28.12 9.40
CA LEU A 15 -44.22 26.97 10.05
C LEU A 15 -44.28 27.12 11.57
N THR A 16 -44.51 26.01 12.28
CA THR A 16 -44.45 25.94 13.75
C THR A 16 -43.13 25.31 14.18
N PRO A 17 -42.27 25.96 15.00
CA PRO A 17 -40.92 25.47 15.31
C PRO A 17 -40.84 24.03 15.86
N ASN A 18 -41.88 23.58 16.59
CA ASN A 18 -41.90 22.26 17.22
C ASN A 18 -42.56 21.17 16.35
N GLU A 19 -43.05 21.52 15.16
CA GLU A 19 -43.73 20.57 14.25
C GLU A 19 -42.86 20.20 13.03
N TRP A 20 -41.70 20.85 12.89
CA TRP A 20 -40.82 20.71 11.73
C TRP A 20 -39.40 20.36 12.13
N LEU A 21 -38.78 19.47 11.38
CA LEU A 21 -37.34 19.16 11.48
C LEU A 21 -36.63 19.82 10.28
N ASP A 22 -35.85 20.86 10.56
CA ASP A 22 -35.03 21.52 9.54
C ASP A 22 -33.73 20.75 9.33
N LEU A 23 -33.54 20.22 8.11
CA LEU A 23 -32.33 19.50 7.69
C LEU A 23 -31.37 20.36 6.88
N GLY A 24 -31.64 21.66 6.77
CA GLY A 24 -30.86 22.63 6.00
C GLY A 24 -31.24 22.72 4.52
N GLY A 25 -30.66 23.74 3.86
CA GLY A 25 -30.88 23.99 2.44
C GLY A 25 -30.07 23.07 1.53
N LEU A 26 -30.66 22.67 0.40
CA LEU A 26 -29.98 21.96 -0.68
C LEU A 26 -29.38 22.96 -1.68
N GLY A 27 -28.38 23.72 -1.23
CA GLY A 27 -27.65 24.68 -2.06
C GLY A 27 -26.70 24.04 -3.08
N GLU A 28 -26.03 24.88 -3.87
CA GLU A 28 -24.93 24.44 -4.74
C GLU A 28 -23.75 23.95 -3.87
N LEU A 29 -23.12 22.85 -4.30
CA LEU A 29 -21.89 22.39 -3.65
C LEU A 29 -20.75 23.33 -4.01
N SER A 30 -19.95 23.65 -3.00
CA SER A 30 -18.68 24.34 -3.20
C SER A 30 -17.74 23.48 -4.03
N ALA A 31 -16.84 24.14 -4.78
CA ALA A 31 -15.86 23.43 -5.58
C ALA A 31 -14.93 22.54 -4.72
N GLU A 32 -14.68 22.92 -3.47
CA GLU A 32 -13.85 22.19 -2.50
C GLU A 32 -14.48 20.85 -2.07
N GLU A 33 -15.80 20.78 -1.94
CA GLU A 33 -16.52 19.56 -1.58
C GLU A 33 -16.36 18.45 -2.62
N TYR A 34 -16.31 18.80 -3.92
CA TYR A 34 -16.07 17.81 -4.98
C TYR A 34 -14.71 17.14 -4.81
N PHE A 35 -13.67 17.90 -4.46
CA PHE A 35 -12.32 17.37 -4.30
C PHE A 35 -12.24 16.41 -3.10
N GLY A 36 -12.72 16.83 -1.93
CA GLY A 36 -12.74 15.98 -0.72
C GLY A 36 -13.57 14.71 -0.91
N ALA A 37 -14.76 14.83 -1.52
CA ALA A 37 -15.62 13.69 -1.79
C ALA A 37 -14.97 12.68 -2.75
N SER A 38 -14.18 13.15 -3.72
CA SER A 38 -13.50 12.30 -4.70
C SER A 38 -12.41 11.44 -4.08
N LEU A 39 -11.58 12.04 -3.23
CA LEU A 39 -10.54 11.31 -2.51
C LEU A 39 -11.16 10.24 -1.59
N TRP A 40 -12.30 10.57 -0.98
CA TRP A 40 -13.07 9.61 -0.18
C TRP A 40 -13.65 8.46 -1.01
N GLN A 41 -14.19 8.72 -2.21
CA GLN A 41 -14.66 7.64 -3.08
C GLN A 41 -13.51 6.74 -3.54
N LEU A 42 -12.35 7.32 -3.86
CA LEU A 42 -11.16 6.57 -4.23
C LEU A 42 -10.71 5.65 -3.08
N TYR A 43 -10.76 6.12 -1.84
CA TYR A 43 -10.54 5.26 -0.67
C TYR A 43 -11.56 4.13 -0.51
N LYS A 44 -12.85 4.44 -0.68
CA LYS A 44 -13.92 3.43 -0.58
C LYS A 44 -13.85 2.39 -1.70
N SER A 45 -13.15 2.68 -2.79
CA SER A 45 -12.95 1.72 -3.87
C SER A 45 -12.16 0.48 -3.49
N ILE A 46 -11.27 0.59 -2.48
CA ILE A 46 -10.49 -0.54 -1.97
C ILE A 46 -11.42 -1.66 -1.47
N ASP A 47 -12.55 -1.30 -0.87
CA ASP A 47 -13.49 -2.25 -0.30
C ASP A 47 -14.71 -2.49 -1.22
N SER A 48 -15.12 -1.50 -2.02
CA SER A 48 -16.33 -1.58 -2.86
C SER A 48 -16.13 -0.87 -4.20
N PRO A 49 -15.42 -1.50 -5.16
CA PRO A 49 -14.94 -0.81 -6.35
C PRO A 49 -16.07 -0.40 -7.31
N TYR A 50 -17.07 -1.26 -7.55
CA TYR A 50 -18.20 -0.92 -8.44
C TYR A 50 -19.01 0.29 -7.97
N LYS A 51 -19.31 0.34 -6.66
CA LYS A 51 -20.05 1.45 -6.05
C LYS A 51 -19.21 2.73 -6.05
N ALA A 52 -17.91 2.62 -5.82
CA ALA A 52 -17.00 3.76 -5.85
C ALA A 52 -16.93 4.36 -7.26
N VAL A 53 -16.79 3.55 -8.31
CA VAL A 53 -16.80 4.02 -9.71
C VAL A 53 -18.08 4.78 -10.05
N LEU A 54 -19.25 4.25 -9.67
CA LEU A 54 -20.54 4.92 -9.84
C LEU A 54 -20.56 6.34 -9.24
N LYS A 55 -20.05 6.47 -8.01
CA LYS A 55 -20.03 7.75 -7.30
C LYS A 55 -18.93 8.68 -7.80
N SER A 56 -17.76 8.16 -8.17
CA SER A 56 -16.66 8.95 -8.72
C SER A 56 -17.05 9.60 -10.04
N LEU A 57 -17.67 8.86 -10.96
CA LEU A 57 -18.14 9.43 -12.22
C LEU A 57 -19.30 10.41 -12.03
N LEU A 58 -20.15 10.21 -11.01
CA LEU A 58 -21.15 11.20 -10.63
C LEU A 58 -20.51 12.52 -10.16
N LEU A 59 -19.47 12.46 -9.32
CA LEU A 59 -18.72 13.66 -8.89
C LEU A 59 -18.03 14.34 -10.07
N GLU A 60 -17.49 13.57 -11.01
CA GLU A 60 -16.91 14.10 -12.23
C GLU A 60 -17.95 14.80 -13.11
N ALA A 61 -19.13 14.20 -13.30
CA ALA A 61 -20.23 14.82 -14.02
C ALA A 61 -20.68 16.14 -13.35
N TYR A 62 -20.80 16.17 -12.02
CA TYR A 62 -21.07 17.42 -11.31
C TYR A 62 -19.98 18.48 -11.52
N SER A 63 -18.71 18.08 -11.47
CA SER A 63 -17.58 19.00 -11.70
C SER A 63 -17.55 19.57 -13.11
N TRP A 64 -18.10 18.82 -14.07
CA TRP A 64 -18.23 19.24 -15.47
C TRP A 64 -19.35 20.27 -15.67
N GLU A 65 -20.45 20.17 -14.92
CA GLU A 65 -21.57 21.12 -14.94
C GLU A 65 -21.32 22.39 -14.12
N TYR A 66 -20.28 22.41 -13.28
CA TYR A 66 -19.96 23.52 -12.37
C TYR A 66 -19.69 24.84 -13.13
N PRO A 67 -20.16 26.00 -12.62
CA PRO A 67 -20.88 26.21 -11.36
C PRO A 67 -22.38 25.93 -11.42
N ASN A 68 -22.94 25.73 -12.61
CA ASN A 68 -24.40 25.73 -12.83
C ASN A 68 -25.06 24.34 -12.65
N GLY A 69 -24.35 23.39 -12.07
CA GLY A 69 -24.83 22.03 -11.85
C GLY A 69 -25.97 21.97 -10.83
N LYS A 70 -26.95 21.09 -11.05
CA LYS A 70 -28.07 20.89 -10.13
C LYS A 70 -27.94 19.57 -9.40
N LEU A 71 -28.07 19.53 -8.08
CA LEU A 71 -28.05 18.26 -7.33
C LEU A 71 -29.17 17.30 -7.77
N LEU A 72 -28.87 16.00 -7.81
CA LEU A 72 -29.87 14.95 -8.09
C LEU A 72 -31.08 15.04 -7.16
N ALA A 73 -30.87 15.42 -5.89
CA ALA A 73 -31.96 15.63 -4.92
C ALA A 73 -32.90 16.76 -5.34
N MET A 74 -32.38 17.83 -5.95
CA MET A 74 -33.20 18.94 -6.46
C MET A 74 -33.94 18.54 -7.73
N GLU A 75 -33.29 17.80 -8.63
CA GLU A 75 -33.93 17.26 -9.82
C GLU A 75 -35.06 16.30 -9.45
N MET A 76 -34.83 15.40 -8.48
CA MET A 76 -35.85 14.47 -7.97
C MET A 76 -37.07 15.22 -7.41
N LYS A 77 -36.86 16.27 -6.60
CA LYS A 77 -37.96 17.10 -6.09
C LYS A 77 -38.71 17.81 -7.22
N GLN A 78 -38.01 18.35 -8.22
CA GLN A 78 -38.62 19.00 -9.37
C GLN A 78 -39.54 18.04 -10.15
N ARG A 79 -39.03 16.84 -10.49
CA ARG A 79 -39.83 15.81 -11.17
C ARG A 79 -41.06 15.41 -10.36
N LEU A 80 -40.89 15.24 -9.03
CA LEU A 80 -41.99 14.91 -8.12
C LEU A 80 -43.08 16.01 -8.10
N HIS A 81 -42.68 17.27 -7.94
CA HIS A 81 -43.63 18.40 -7.90
C HIS A 81 -44.31 18.66 -9.24
N ALA A 82 -43.63 18.36 -10.35
CA ALA A 82 -44.20 18.43 -11.69
C ALA A 82 -45.17 17.27 -12.00
N GLY A 83 -45.28 16.27 -11.11
CA GLY A 83 -46.10 15.08 -11.34
C GLY A 83 -45.57 14.18 -12.46
N GLU A 84 -44.26 14.25 -12.75
CA GLU A 84 -43.64 13.47 -13.81
C GLU A 84 -43.61 11.99 -13.45
N ILE A 85 -44.11 11.14 -14.35
CA ILE A 85 -43.97 9.69 -14.26
C ILE A 85 -42.64 9.32 -14.93
N VAL A 86 -41.59 9.21 -14.13
CA VAL A 86 -40.28 8.76 -14.62
C VAL A 86 -40.33 7.25 -14.84
N SER A 87 -39.94 6.77 -16.03
CA SER A 87 -40.10 5.39 -16.54
C SER A 87 -39.63 4.27 -15.58
N PHE A 88 -38.74 4.59 -14.64
CA PHE A 88 -38.14 3.64 -13.69
C PHE A 88 -38.34 4.04 -12.21
N GLY A 89 -39.21 5.03 -11.96
CA GLY A 89 -39.41 5.67 -10.66
C GLY A 89 -38.38 6.76 -10.36
N LEU A 90 -38.60 7.50 -9.26
CA LEU A 90 -37.65 8.45 -8.70
C LEU A 90 -36.53 7.73 -7.92
N ASP A 91 -35.98 6.65 -8.49
CA ASP A 91 -34.88 5.90 -7.90
C ASP A 91 -33.55 6.65 -8.07
N ALA A 92 -32.85 6.87 -6.96
CA ALA A 92 -31.66 7.69 -6.93
C ALA A 92 -30.49 7.10 -7.76
N TYR A 93 -30.36 5.77 -7.83
CA TYR A 93 -29.31 5.12 -8.61
C TYR A 93 -29.62 5.20 -10.11
N SER A 94 -30.88 5.06 -10.50
CA SER A 94 -31.33 5.21 -11.88
C SER A 94 -31.12 6.64 -12.39
N MET A 95 -31.47 7.65 -11.59
CA MET A 95 -31.20 9.06 -11.93
C MET A 95 -29.69 9.37 -11.98
N MET A 96 -28.90 8.79 -11.08
CA MET A 96 -27.44 8.89 -11.12
C MET A 96 -26.87 8.28 -12.41
N LEU A 97 -27.33 7.09 -12.80
CA LEU A 97 -26.90 6.43 -14.03
C LEU A 97 -27.29 7.24 -15.27
N GLU A 98 -28.51 7.79 -15.32
CA GLU A 98 -28.99 8.65 -16.40
C GLU A 98 -28.06 9.86 -16.58
N ARG A 99 -27.72 10.53 -15.47
CA ARG A 99 -26.84 11.69 -15.50
C ARG A 99 -25.42 11.34 -15.96
N VAL A 100 -24.82 10.30 -15.38
CA VAL A 100 -23.47 9.87 -15.78
C VAL A 100 -23.47 9.42 -17.24
N THR A 101 -24.54 8.77 -17.71
CA THR A 101 -24.71 8.40 -19.13
C THR A 101 -24.70 9.62 -20.04
N ARG A 102 -25.45 10.68 -19.68
CA ARG A 102 -25.46 11.94 -20.44
C ARG A 102 -24.07 12.55 -20.52
N TYR A 103 -23.43 12.70 -19.36
CA TYR A 103 -22.07 13.25 -19.26
C TYR A 103 -21.07 12.50 -20.16
N LEU A 104 -20.98 11.16 -20.01
CA LEU A 104 -20.03 10.35 -20.77
C LEU A 104 -20.33 10.33 -22.27
N THR A 105 -21.61 10.40 -22.65
CA THR A 105 -22.01 10.50 -24.06
C THR A 105 -21.57 11.83 -24.66
N GLU A 106 -21.77 12.95 -23.96
CA GLU A 106 -21.41 14.28 -24.44
C GLU A 106 -19.89 14.46 -24.61
N ILE A 107 -19.09 13.81 -23.76
CA ILE A 107 -17.62 13.80 -23.91
C ILE A 107 -17.10 12.67 -24.81
N ASN A 108 -18.00 11.89 -25.42
CA ASN A 108 -17.69 10.73 -26.28
C ASN A 108 -16.81 9.65 -25.63
N ASP A 109 -17.00 9.40 -24.33
CA ASP A 109 -16.27 8.38 -23.58
C ASP A 109 -17.06 7.07 -23.50
N THR A 110 -17.06 6.34 -24.61
CA THR A 110 -17.81 5.09 -24.75
C THR A 110 -17.29 3.97 -23.85
N THR A 111 -15.99 3.97 -23.55
CA THR A 111 -15.35 2.94 -22.73
C THR A 111 -15.82 3.04 -21.27
N ARG A 112 -15.74 4.23 -20.66
CA ARG A 112 -16.25 4.42 -19.29
C ARG A 112 -17.76 4.31 -19.23
N LEU A 113 -18.47 4.62 -20.33
CA LEU A 113 -19.92 4.41 -20.43
C LEU A 113 -20.30 2.93 -20.39
N ASP A 114 -19.54 2.05 -21.04
CA ASP A 114 -19.78 0.61 -20.93
C ASP A 114 -19.50 0.11 -19.51
N LEU A 115 -18.39 0.54 -18.91
CA LEU A 115 -18.03 0.17 -17.54
C LEU A 115 -19.09 0.61 -16.53
N ILE A 116 -19.61 1.83 -16.60
CA ILE A 116 -20.58 2.31 -15.61
C ILE A 116 -21.88 1.50 -15.66
N ARG A 117 -22.30 1.06 -16.85
CA ARG A 117 -23.46 0.19 -17.04
C ARG A 117 -23.22 -1.18 -16.42
N ARG A 118 -22.03 -1.77 -16.60
CA ARG A 118 -21.62 -3.02 -15.93
C ARG A 118 -21.56 -2.89 -14.41
N CYS A 119 -20.98 -1.80 -13.89
CA CYS A 119 -20.95 -1.49 -12.47
C CYS A 119 -22.37 -1.38 -11.89
N PHE A 120 -23.28 -0.70 -12.59
CA PHE A 120 -24.68 -0.59 -12.18
C PHE A 120 -25.36 -1.96 -12.16
N TYR A 121 -25.26 -2.72 -13.25
CA TYR A 121 -25.81 -4.07 -13.37
C TYR A 121 -25.36 -4.99 -12.23
N LEU A 122 -24.03 -5.09 -12.00
CA LEU A 122 -23.45 -5.90 -10.94
C LEU A 122 -23.84 -5.41 -9.53
N LYS A 123 -24.09 -4.12 -9.35
CA LYS A 123 -24.49 -3.55 -8.05
C LYS A 123 -25.95 -3.86 -7.69
N VAL A 124 -26.82 -4.02 -8.68
CA VAL A 124 -28.24 -4.37 -8.47
C VAL A 124 -28.40 -5.83 -8.04
N CYS A 125 -27.44 -6.70 -8.40
CA CYS A 125 -27.40 -8.13 -8.02
C CYS A 125 -28.57 -8.99 -8.55
N GLU A 126 -29.23 -8.55 -9.62
CA GLU A 126 -30.31 -9.29 -10.30
C GLU A 126 -29.75 -9.99 -11.55
N LYS A 127 -29.89 -11.31 -11.63
CA LYS A 127 -29.30 -12.13 -12.71
C LYS A 127 -30.26 -12.34 -13.86
N LEU A 128 -30.10 -11.62 -14.96
CA LEU A 128 -31.00 -11.70 -16.11
C LEU A 128 -30.82 -12.95 -16.97
N SER A 129 -29.67 -13.63 -16.89
CA SER A 129 -29.40 -14.89 -17.60
C SER A 129 -30.17 -16.09 -17.02
N LEU A 130 -30.63 -16.01 -15.77
CA LEU A 130 -31.38 -17.08 -15.12
C LEU A 130 -32.89 -16.92 -15.34
N ASP A 131 -33.60 -18.03 -15.52
CA ASP A 131 -35.06 -18.07 -15.69
C ASP A 131 -35.83 -17.67 -14.42
N GLN A 132 -37.08 -17.25 -14.62
CA GLN A 132 -37.93 -16.57 -13.62
C GLN A 132 -38.38 -17.40 -12.41
N ASP A 133 -38.03 -18.68 -12.31
CA ASP A 133 -38.59 -19.61 -11.31
C ASP A 133 -38.03 -19.43 -9.88
N ASP A 134 -37.02 -18.58 -9.69
CA ASP A 134 -36.48 -18.27 -8.37
C ASP A 134 -37.29 -17.17 -7.66
N LYS A 135 -38.15 -17.60 -6.72
CA LYS A 135 -39.17 -16.83 -5.98
C LYS A 135 -38.66 -15.66 -5.11
N GLY A 136 -37.41 -15.25 -5.26
CA GLY A 136 -36.78 -14.16 -4.48
C GLY A 136 -36.59 -12.84 -5.24
N CYS A 137 -36.76 -12.80 -6.57
CA CYS A 137 -36.53 -11.59 -7.36
C CYS A 137 -37.72 -10.63 -7.27
N THR A 138 -37.48 -9.41 -6.79
CA THR A 138 -38.49 -8.33 -6.85
C THR A 138 -38.73 -7.98 -8.32
N GLY A 139 -39.88 -8.36 -8.88
CA GLY A 139 -40.14 -8.31 -10.32
C GLY A 139 -39.89 -6.96 -10.99
N TRP A 140 -40.06 -5.84 -10.29
CA TRP A 140 -39.88 -4.50 -10.87
C TRP A 140 -38.40 -4.16 -11.16
N ARG A 141 -37.44 -4.51 -10.28
CA ARG A 141 -36.01 -4.23 -10.51
C ARG A 141 -35.50 -4.96 -11.75
N ARG A 142 -35.92 -6.22 -11.90
CA ARG A 142 -35.63 -7.04 -13.07
C ARG A 142 -36.20 -6.44 -14.35
N GLN A 143 -37.44 -5.93 -14.32
CA GLN A 143 -38.06 -5.27 -15.47
C GLN A 143 -37.30 -4.02 -15.89
N VAL A 144 -36.92 -3.16 -14.93
CA VAL A 144 -36.09 -1.98 -15.19
C VAL A 144 -34.76 -2.37 -15.83
N LEU A 145 -34.05 -3.35 -15.24
CA LEU A 145 -32.79 -3.81 -15.79
C LEU A 145 -32.93 -4.43 -17.18
N ALA A 146 -33.98 -5.21 -17.44
CA ALA A 146 -34.22 -5.80 -18.75
C ALA A 146 -34.42 -4.73 -19.82
N GLN A 147 -35.15 -3.66 -19.51
CA GLN A 147 -35.29 -2.53 -20.42
C GLN A 147 -33.96 -1.81 -20.66
N LEU A 148 -33.19 -1.53 -19.61
CA LEU A 148 -31.88 -0.89 -19.71
C LEU A 148 -30.90 -1.72 -20.55
N VAL A 149 -30.84 -3.04 -20.32
CA VAL A 149 -29.99 -3.98 -21.07
C VAL A 149 -30.38 -4.03 -22.55
N TYR A 150 -31.69 -3.98 -22.85
CA TYR A 150 -32.18 -3.87 -24.22
C TYR A 150 -31.73 -2.55 -24.88
N GLU A 151 -31.83 -1.42 -24.18
CA GLU A 151 -31.35 -0.12 -24.66
C GLU A 151 -29.83 -0.09 -24.89
N TRP A 152 -29.07 -0.79 -24.04
CA TRP A 152 -27.60 -0.90 -24.16
C TRP A 152 -27.16 -1.88 -25.25
N LYS A 153 -28.08 -2.66 -25.82
CA LYS A 153 -27.82 -3.67 -26.85
C LYS A 153 -26.80 -4.73 -26.42
N TRP A 154 -26.87 -5.16 -25.17
CA TRP A 154 -26.04 -6.26 -24.69
C TRP A 154 -26.58 -7.60 -25.21
N ASP A 155 -25.65 -8.50 -25.54
CA ASP A 155 -25.96 -9.88 -25.90
C ASP A 155 -26.10 -10.77 -24.66
N THR A 156 -26.59 -11.99 -24.88
CA THR A 156 -26.78 -12.99 -23.82
C THR A 156 -25.45 -13.49 -23.25
N GLU A 157 -24.41 -13.60 -24.08
CA GLU A 157 -23.07 -14.04 -23.67
C GLU A 157 -22.49 -13.10 -22.60
N ARG A 158 -22.60 -11.79 -22.80
CA ARG A 158 -22.18 -10.80 -21.80
C ARG A 158 -22.95 -10.94 -20.50
N LEU A 159 -24.26 -11.16 -20.54
CA LEU A 159 -25.08 -11.35 -19.34
C LEU A 159 -24.66 -12.60 -18.57
N GLU A 160 -24.43 -13.71 -19.27
CA GLU A 160 -23.93 -14.95 -18.67
C GLU A 160 -22.59 -14.73 -17.97
N ILE A 161 -21.66 -14.01 -18.59
CA ILE A 161 -20.36 -13.66 -17.99
C ILE A 161 -20.57 -12.84 -16.71
N LEU A 162 -21.36 -11.77 -16.76
CA LEU A 162 -21.60 -10.88 -15.61
C LEU A 162 -22.36 -11.58 -14.46
N ASP A 163 -23.35 -12.40 -14.76
CA ASP A 163 -24.13 -13.13 -13.76
C ASP A 163 -23.33 -14.26 -13.11
N ASN A 164 -22.29 -14.75 -13.80
CA ASN A 164 -21.31 -15.69 -13.30
C ASN A 164 -20.14 -15.02 -12.54
N ARG A 165 -20.26 -13.74 -12.14
CA ARG A 165 -19.23 -13.01 -11.37
C ARG A 165 -18.71 -13.78 -10.16
N ASN A 166 -19.58 -14.49 -9.45
CA ASN A 166 -19.19 -15.23 -8.25
C ASN A 166 -18.24 -16.41 -8.55
N SER A 167 -18.12 -16.82 -9.80
CA SER A 167 -17.20 -17.86 -10.26
C SER A 167 -16.07 -17.30 -11.13
N TRP A 168 -15.93 -15.97 -11.21
CA TRP A 168 -14.81 -15.35 -11.92
C TRP A 168 -13.48 -15.75 -11.30
N LYS A 169 -12.57 -16.15 -12.17
CA LYS A 169 -11.20 -16.55 -11.83
C LYS A 169 -10.21 -15.43 -12.10
N ILE A 170 -8.93 -15.68 -11.80
CA ILE A 170 -7.91 -14.64 -11.69
C ILE A 170 -7.81 -13.73 -12.92
N GLU A 171 -7.92 -14.28 -14.13
CA GLU A 171 -7.79 -13.51 -15.38
C GLU A 171 -8.94 -12.50 -15.52
N GLN A 172 -10.18 -12.96 -15.35
CA GLN A 172 -11.37 -12.09 -15.40
C GLN A 172 -11.35 -11.04 -14.29
N VAL A 173 -10.92 -11.43 -13.09
CA VAL A 173 -10.80 -10.49 -11.96
C VAL A 173 -9.71 -9.45 -12.21
N ARG A 174 -8.57 -9.84 -12.80
CA ARG A 174 -7.50 -8.92 -13.16
C ARG A 174 -7.95 -7.90 -14.20
N ASP A 175 -8.66 -8.34 -15.24
CA ASP A 175 -9.17 -7.46 -16.28
C ASP A 175 -10.19 -6.46 -15.70
N ALA A 176 -11.15 -6.94 -14.90
CA ALA A 176 -12.10 -6.08 -14.20
C ALA A 176 -11.40 -5.12 -13.22
N HIS A 177 -10.42 -5.60 -12.46
CA HIS A 177 -9.66 -4.79 -11.50
C HIS A 177 -8.94 -3.63 -12.20
N ASN A 178 -8.21 -3.92 -13.28
CA ASN A 178 -7.47 -2.92 -14.03
C ASN A 178 -8.42 -1.86 -14.61
N GLU A 179 -9.54 -2.29 -15.20
CA GLU A 179 -10.50 -1.38 -15.80
C GLU A 179 -11.18 -0.45 -14.77
N LEU A 180 -11.53 -1.01 -13.60
CA LEU A 180 -12.07 -0.23 -12.48
C LEU A 180 -11.03 0.78 -11.97
N LEU A 181 -9.79 0.33 -11.75
CA LEU A 181 -8.71 1.19 -11.27
C LEU A 181 -8.41 2.33 -12.25
N ASP A 182 -8.26 2.02 -13.54
CA ASP A 182 -7.99 3.01 -14.58
C ASP A 182 -9.08 4.08 -14.64
N THR A 183 -10.35 3.68 -14.56
CA THR A 183 -11.48 4.62 -14.54
C THR A 183 -11.46 5.53 -13.31
N MET A 184 -11.17 4.98 -12.13
CA MET A 184 -11.10 5.76 -10.89
C MET A 184 -9.92 6.74 -10.92
N MET A 185 -8.77 6.29 -11.41
CA MET A 185 -7.60 7.15 -11.53
C MET A 185 -7.82 8.25 -12.57
N GLN A 186 -8.50 7.94 -13.68
CA GLN A 186 -8.88 8.94 -14.67
C GLN A 186 -9.84 9.98 -14.09
N SER A 187 -10.85 9.55 -13.35
CA SER A 187 -11.80 10.43 -12.68
C SER A 187 -11.11 11.35 -11.67
N TYR A 188 -10.22 10.78 -10.85
CA TYR A 188 -9.41 11.53 -9.90
C TYR A 188 -8.51 12.59 -10.59
N ARG A 189 -7.84 12.24 -11.69
CA ARG A 189 -7.05 13.19 -12.50
C ARG A 189 -7.91 14.36 -13.01
N ASN A 190 -9.12 14.07 -13.49
CA ASN A 190 -10.05 15.10 -13.97
C ASN A 190 -10.49 16.03 -12.85
N LEU A 191 -10.72 15.50 -11.65
CA LEU A 191 -11.08 16.27 -10.46
C LEU A 191 -9.90 17.12 -9.93
N ILE A 192 -8.66 16.63 -10.01
CA ILE A 192 -7.46 17.45 -9.76
C ILE A 192 -7.40 18.63 -10.75
N ARG A 193 -7.62 18.37 -12.04
CA ARG A 193 -7.62 19.43 -13.06
C ARG A 193 -8.72 20.46 -12.79
N PHE A 194 -9.91 20.02 -12.39
CA PHE A 194 -11.01 20.88 -11.97
C PHE A 194 -10.62 21.75 -10.77
N ALA A 195 -10.04 21.16 -9.72
CA ALA A 195 -9.61 21.90 -8.54
C ALA A 195 -8.55 22.98 -8.88
N ARG A 196 -7.62 22.67 -9.80
CA ARG A 196 -6.64 23.65 -10.28
C ARG A 196 -7.28 24.80 -11.04
N ARG A 197 -8.22 24.53 -11.95
CA ARG A 197 -8.92 25.56 -12.74
C ARG A 197 -9.69 26.55 -11.87
N ASN A 198 -10.21 26.09 -10.74
CA ASN A 198 -10.98 26.91 -9.81
C ASN A 198 -10.15 27.47 -8.64
N ASN A 199 -8.80 27.36 -8.70
CA ASN A 199 -7.89 27.84 -7.66
C ASN A 199 -8.25 27.38 -6.23
N LEU A 200 -8.71 26.14 -6.10
CA LEU A 200 -9.15 25.64 -4.80
C LEU A 200 -7.97 25.51 -3.84
N SER A 201 -8.10 26.13 -2.67
CA SER A 201 -7.36 25.71 -1.50
C SER A 201 -7.82 24.31 -1.15
N VAL A 202 -6.87 23.42 -0.91
CA VAL A 202 -7.18 22.10 -0.38
C VAL A 202 -7.63 22.29 1.07
N SER A 203 -8.95 22.32 1.31
CA SER A 203 -9.55 22.56 2.63
C SER A 203 -9.55 21.33 3.54
N ALA A 204 -9.14 20.17 3.04
CA ALA A 204 -8.92 18.98 3.86
C ALA A 204 -7.56 19.07 4.57
N SER A 205 -7.51 18.61 5.83
CA SER A 205 -6.28 18.66 6.61
C SER A 205 -5.17 17.88 5.87
N PRO A 206 -3.91 18.37 5.83
CA PRO A 206 -2.79 17.63 5.25
C PRO A 206 -2.64 16.22 5.83
N GLN A 207 -3.09 16.04 7.07
CA GLN A 207 -3.11 14.75 7.77
C GLN A 207 -4.09 13.77 7.14
N ASP A 208 -5.36 14.17 6.94
CA ASP A 208 -6.38 13.29 6.36
C ASP A 208 -6.01 12.89 4.93
N ILE A 209 -5.48 13.84 4.15
CA ILE A 209 -4.99 13.56 2.80
C ILE A 209 -3.80 12.59 2.86
N GLY A 210 -2.87 12.78 3.80
CA GLY A 210 -1.72 11.88 4.00
C GLY A 210 -2.14 10.44 4.29
N VAL A 211 -3.11 10.22 5.18
CA VAL A 211 -3.64 8.87 5.48
C VAL A 211 -4.30 8.27 4.24
N LEU A 212 -5.13 9.06 3.56
CA LEU A 212 -5.92 8.61 2.43
C LEU A 212 -5.00 8.21 1.27
N THR A 213 -4.05 9.07 0.93
CA THR A 213 -3.05 8.83 -0.12
C THR A 213 -2.14 7.66 0.20
N ARG A 214 -1.70 7.48 1.46
CA ARG A 214 -0.89 6.31 1.86
C ARG A 214 -1.65 5.00 1.77
N LYS A 215 -2.94 4.99 2.10
CA LYS A 215 -3.74 3.78 1.91
C LYS A 215 -3.91 3.45 0.43
N LEU A 216 -4.07 4.46 -0.43
CA LEU A 216 -4.10 4.28 -1.88
C LEU A 216 -2.76 3.78 -2.43
N TYR A 217 -1.65 4.34 -1.95
CA TYR A 217 -0.30 3.85 -2.24
C TYR A 217 -0.16 2.37 -1.87
N ALA A 218 -0.51 2.02 -0.62
CA ALA A 218 -0.42 0.66 -0.12
C ALA A 218 -1.28 -0.32 -0.94
N ALA A 219 -2.47 0.10 -1.36
CA ALA A 219 -3.39 -0.75 -2.12
C ALA A 219 -3.03 -0.88 -3.61
N PHE A 220 -2.66 0.22 -4.29
CA PHE A 220 -2.65 0.29 -5.76
C PHE A 220 -1.25 0.50 -6.36
N GLU A 221 -0.30 1.08 -5.64
CA GLU A 221 1.04 1.33 -6.21
C GLU A 221 1.77 0.02 -6.49
N ALA A 222 2.17 -0.18 -7.75
CA ALA A 222 2.97 -1.32 -8.17
C ALA A 222 4.47 -0.98 -8.04
N LEU A 223 5.18 -1.70 -7.18
CA LEU A 223 6.60 -1.48 -6.94
C LEU A 223 7.40 -2.76 -7.14
N PRO A 224 8.69 -2.67 -7.51
CA PRO A 224 9.59 -3.82 -7.52
C PRO A 224 9.53 -4.54 -6.16
N GLY A 225 9.38 -5.86 -6.21
CA GLY A 225 9.25 -6.69 -5.01
C GLY A 225 7.93 -6.57 -4.24
N LYS A 226 7.02 -5.63 -4.55
CA LYS A 226 5.69 -5.62 -3.91
C LYS A 226 4.81 -6.73 -4.50
N VAL A 227 4.06 -7.39 -3.63
CA VAL A 227 2.99 -8.31 -4.03
C VAL A 227 1.71 -7.50 -4.23
N THR A 228 1.30 -7.33 -5.49
CA THR A 228 0.06 -6.63 -5.83
C THR A 228 -1.15 -7.52 -5.54
N LEU A 229 -2.11 -6.99 -4.78
CA LEU A 229 -3.36 -7.66 -4.47
C LEU A 229 -4.41 -7.25 -5.51
N VAL A 230 -4.95 -8.22 -6.27
CA VAL A 230 -5.81 -7.95 -7.44
C VAL A 230 -7.30 -8.11 -7.17
N ASN A 231 -7.69 -8.60 -5.98
CA ASN A 231 -9.09 -8.88 -5.66
C ASN A 231 -9.63 -8.03 -4.50
N PRO A 232 -9.97 -6.75 -4.73
CA PRO A 232 -10.69 -5.91 -3.79
C PRO A 232 -12.19 -6.29 -3.74
N GLN A 233 -12.50 -7.56 -3.41
CA GLN A 233 -13.86 -8.11 -3.33
C GLN A 233 -14.63 -8.16 -4.67
N ILE A 234 -13.91 -8.35 -5.78
CA ILE A 234 -14.50 -8.52 -7.12
C ILE A 234 -15.19 -9.89 -7.23
N SER A 235 -14.47 -10.95 -6.87
CA SER A 235 -14.93 -12.35 -6.86
C SER A 235 -14.72 -12.96 -5.46
N PRO A 236 -15.64 -13.82 -4.97
CA PRO A 236 -15.49 -14.47 -3.67
C PRO A 236 -14.41 -15.57 -3.64
N ASP A 237 -14.10 -16.20 -4.78
CA ASP A 237 -13.18 -17.35 -4.85
C ASP A 237 -12.26 -17.31 -6.08
N LEU A 238 -10.98 -17.04 -5.82
CA LEU A 238 -9.92 -17.07 -6.84
C LEU A 238 -9.14 -18.39 -6.87
N SER A 239 -9.56 -19.42 -6.13
CA SER A 239 -8.83 -20.68 -6.10
C SER A 239 -8.69 -21.26 -7.51
N GLU A 240 -7.46 -21.64 -7.86
CA GLU A 240 -7.16 -22.28 -9.14
C GLU A 240 -6.93 -23.77 -8.93
N LYS A 241 -7.46 -24.58 -9.84
CA LYS A 241 -7.35 -26.05 -9.75
C LYS A 241 -5.92 -26.51 -9.96
N ASN A 242 -5.21 -25.93 -10.92
CA ASN A 242 -3.81 -26.22 -11.18
C ASN A 242 -2.99 -24.94 -11.10
N LEU A 243 -1.82 -25.02 -10.49
CA LEU A 243 -0.84 -23.93 -10.45
C LEU A 243 0.50 -24.51 -10.87
N THR A 244 0.96 -24.15 -12.07
CA THR A 244 2.19 -24.68 -12.66
C THR A 244 3.27 -23.60 -12.70
N PHE A 245 4.37 -23.85 -11.99
CA PHE A 245 5.55 -22.99 -11.93
C PHE A 245 6.61 -23.48 -12.91
N ILE A 246 6.98 -22.67 -13.89
CA ILE A 246 7.94 -23.06 -14.94
C ILE A 246 9.14 -22.13 -14.89
N TYR A 247 10.33 -22.70 -14.73
CA TYR A 247 11.58 -21.97 -14.84
C TYR A 247 12.09 -21.95 -16.28
N VAL A 248 12.48 -20.77 -16.76
CA VAL A 248 13.11 -20.57 -18.07
C VAL A 248 14.57 -20.12 -17.86
N PRO A 249 15.56 -20.88 -18.36
CA PRO A 249 16.97 -20.51 -18.26
C PRO A 249 17.34 -19.36 -19.21
N GLN A 250 18.53 -18.80 -19.03
CA GLN A 250 19.08 -17.78 -19.92
C GLN A 250 19.31 -18.33 -21.34
N GLY A 251 19.28 -17.45 -22.34
CA GLY A 251 19.53 -17.83 -23.75
C GLY A 251 18.35 -18.49 -24.48
N ARG A 252 17.16 -18.51 -23.87
CA ARG A 252 15.90 -18.93 -24.51
C ARG A 252 15.15 -17.73 -25.10
N ALA A 253 14.10 -17.99 -25.87
CA ALA A 253 13.26 -16.94 -26.46
C ALA A 253 12.50 -16.12 -25.40
N ASN A 254 12.05 -16.78 -24.33
CA ASN A 254 11.43 -16.12 -23.18
C ASN A 254 12.51 -15.59 -22.21
N ARG A 255 12.15 -14.53 -21.48
CA ARG A 255 13.03 -13.93 -20.46
C ARG A 255 13.34 -14.98 -19.39
N SER A 256 14.59 -15.01 -18.90
CA SER A 256 14.95 -15.97 -17.86
C SER A 256 14.25 -15.64 -16.54
N GLY A 257 13.82 -16.67 -15.83
CA GLY A 257 13.08 -16.55 -14.57
C GLY A 257 11.92 -17.55 -14.49
N TRP A 258 11.06 -17.34 -13.50
CA TRP A 258 9.90 -18.16 -13.23
C TRP A 258 8.63 -17.58 -13.85
N TYR A 259 7.76 -18.46 -14.32
CA TYR A 259 6.46 -18.18 -14.89
C TYR A 259 5.39 -19.01 -14.18
N LEU A 260 4.27 -18.39 -13.84
CA LEU A 260 3.12 -19.04 -13.24
C LEU A 260 1.99 -19.21 -14.27
N TYR A 261 1.41 -20.40 -14.34
CA TYR A 261 0.21 -20.70 -15.13
C TYR A 261 -0.87 -21.34 -14.25
N ASN A 262 -2.15 -21.09 -14.55
CA ASN A 262 -3.29 -21.80 -13.95
C ASN A 262 -3.66 -23.11 -14.70
N GLN A 263 -2.75 -23.64 -15.51
CA GLN A 263 -2.97 -24.81 -16.36
C GLN A 263 -2.28 -26.05 -15.79
N SER A 264 -2.68 -27.24 -16.24
CA SER A 264 -1.96 -28.49 -15.94
C SER A 264 -0.55 -28.49 -16.56
N PRO A 265 0.40 -29.30 -16.08
CA PRO A 265 1.80 -29.26 -16.52
C PRO A 265 2.05 -29.91 -17.89
N THR A 266 1.02 -30.03 -18.74
CA THR A 266 1.11 -30.62 -20.07
C THR A 266 1.34 -29.54 -21.11
N ILE A 267 2.15 -29.85 -22.14
CA ILE A 267 2.49 -28.90 -23.21
C ILE A 267 1.22 -28.41 -23.91
N GLU A 268 0.28 -29.31 -24.19
CA GLU A 268 -0.99 -29.00 -24.86
C GLU A 268 -1.87 -28.05 -24.03
N ALA A 269 -1.77 -28.09 -22.69
CA ALA A 269 -2.53 -27.19 -21.82
C ALA A 269 -1.86 -25.80 -21.70
N ILE A 270 -0.53 -25.73 -21.77
CA ILE A 270 0.21 -24.47 -21.61
C ILE A 270 0.32 -23.70 -22.92
N ILE A 271 0.47 -24.38 -24.06
CA ILE A 271 0.61 -23.72 -25.37
C ILE A 271 -0.61 -22.82 -25.64
N GLY A 272 -0.34 -21.58 -26.08
CA GLY A 272 -1.36 -20.59 -26.41
C GLY A 272 -1.91 -19.80 -25.23
N HIS A 273 -1.62 -20.20 -23.99
CA HIS A 273 -2.01 -19.45 -22.79
C HIS A 273 -0.92 -18.47 -22.37
N GLN A 274 -1.34 -17.30 -21.87
CA GLN A 274 -0.42 -16.34 -21.27
C GLN A 274 -0.12 -16.75 -19.82
N PRO A 275 1.11 -16.51 -19.33
CA PRO A 275 1.40 -16.70 -17.92
C PRO A 275 0.56 -15.72 -17.09
N LEU A 276 0.09 -16.18 -15.93
CA LEU A 276 -0.58 -15.34 -14.95
C LEU A 276 0.33 -14.24 -14.44
N GLU A 277 1.58 -14.60 -14.11
CA GLU A 277 2.60 -13.70 -13.58
C GLU A 277 4.00 -14.23 -13.92
N TYR A 278 4.96 -13.30 -14.06
CA TYR A 278 6.37 -13.59 -14.29
C TYR A 278 7.24 -12.91 -13.22
N ASN A 279 8.23 -13.63 -12.70
CA ASN A 279 9.26 -13.02 -11.89
C ASN A 279 10.62 -13.70 -12.01
N ARG A 280 11.70 -12.99 -11.67
CA ARG A 280 13.05 -13.56 -11.74
C ARG A 280 13.29 -14.63 -10.68
N TYR A 281 12.62 -14.52 -9.53
CA TYR A 281 12.79 -15.42 -8.40
C TYR A 281 11.43 -15.98 -7.93
N LEU A 282 11.45 -17.21 -7.44
CA LEU A 282 10.28 -18.04 -7.15
C LEU A 282 9.45 -17.51 -5.97
N ASN A 283 10.13 -17.02 -4.92
CA ASN A 283 9.47 -16.55 -3.69
C ASN A 283 8.39 -15.50 -3.98
N LYS A 284 8.62 -14.58 -4.94
CA LYS A 284 7.60 -13.59 -5.31
C LYS A 284 6.36 -14.23 -5.94
N LEU A 285 6.51 -15.21 -6.82
CA LEU A 285 5.37 -15.85 -7.45
C LEU A 285 4.56 -16.67 -6.45
N VAL A 286 5.23 -17.42 -5.57
CA VAL A 286 4.54 -18.19 -4.53
C VAL A 286 3.80 -17.25 -3.58
N SER A 287 4.46 -16.18 -3.13
CA SER A 287 3.84 -15.15 -2.30
C SER A 287 2.64 -14.50 -3.00
N TRP A 288 2.77 -14.12 -4.27
CA TRP A 288 1.68 -13.53 -5.04
C TRP A 288 0.48 -14.47 -5.19
N THR A 289 0.74 -15.75 -5.45
CA THR A 289 -0.28 -16.79 -5.58
C THR A 289 -1.04 -17.00 -4.26
N TYR A 290 -0.31 -17.05 -3.15
CA TYR A 290 -0.86 -17.24 -1.81
C TYR A 290 -1.70 -16.02 -1.36
N PHE A 291 -1.15 -14.81 -1.42
CA PHE A 291 -1.84 -13.62 -0.92
C PHE A 291 -3.04 -13.19 -1.77
N ASN A 292 -3.10 -13.58 -3.04
CA ASN A 292 -4.28 -13.41 -3.88
C ASN A 292 -5.32 -14.53 -3.73
N GLY A 293 -5.04 -15.57 -2.94
CA GLY A 293 -5.99 -16.65 -2.65
C GLY A 293 -6.18 -17.66 -3.79
N LEU A 294 -5.23 -17.74 -4.72
CA LEU A 294 -5.24 -18.74 -5.80
C LEU A 294 -4.89 -20.13 -5.26
N LEU A 295 -3.99 -20.16 -4.26
CA LEU A 295 -3.52 -21.37 -3.61
C LEU A 295 -4.46 -21.78 -2.48
N THR A 296 -5.05 -22.97 -2.59
CA THR A 296 -5.88 -23.59 -1.54
C THR A 296 -5.53 -25.06 -1.36
N GLU A 297 -6.08 -25.71 -0.33
CA GLU A 297 -5.91 -27.16 -0.12
C GLU A 297 -6.40 -28.02 -1.30
N LYS A 298 -7.25 -27.47 -2.17
CA LYS A 298 -7.78 -28.15 -3.36
C LYS A 298 -6.93 -27.94 -4.61
N SER A 299 -5.93 -27.05 -4.55
CA SER A 299 -5.09 -26.69 -5.69
C SER A 299 -3.99 -27.73 -5.89
N CYS A 300 -3.84 -28.22 -7.13
CA CYS A 300 -2.72 -29.07 -7.53
C CYS A 300 -1.54 -28.19 -7.94
N ILE A 301 -0.40 -28.37 -7.27
CA ILE A 301 0.82 -27.59 -7.52
C ILE A 301 1.76 -28.41 -8.39
N HIS A 302 2.27 -27.80 -9.45
CA HIS A 302 3.20 -28.43 -10.39
C HIS A 302 4.43 -27.55 -10.58
N ILE A 303 5.58 -28.18 -10.82
CA ILE A 303 6.82 -27.48 -11.11
C ILE A 303 7.52 -28.08 -12.33
N HIS A 304 8.03 -27.21 -13.20
CA HIS A 304 9.00 -27.54 -14.22
C HIS A 304 10.26 -26.71 -13.97
N ASN A 305 11.17 -27.27 -13.19
CA ASN A 305 12.35 -26.57 -12.68
C ASN A 305 13.50 -26.45 -13.70
N GLY A 306 13.53 -27.28 -14.73
CA GLY A 306 14.59 -27.24 -15.75
C GLY A 306 15.99 -27.40 -15.11
N GLU A 307 16.81 -26.36 -15.20
CA GLU A 307 18.16 -26.31 -14.60
C GLU A 307 18.19 -25.71 -13.18
N ALA A 308 17.05 -25.24 -12.64
CA ALA A 308 16.99 -24.66 -11.30
C ALA A 308 17.11 -25.73 -10.20
N GLN A 309 17.78 -25.40 -9.10
CA GLN A 309 17.94 -26.29 -7.95
C GLN A 309 16.68 -26.40 -7.06
N CYS A 310 15.65 -25.60 -7.34
CA CYS A 310 14.37 -25.69 -6.64
C CYS A 310 13.54 -26.82 -7.26
N ASP A 311 13.22 -27.84 -6.48
CA ASP A 311 12.41 -28.98 -6.89
C ASP A 311 11.00 -28.91 -6.29
N GLU A 312 10.19 -29.92 -6.58
CA GLU A 312 8.81 -30.00 -6.10
C GLU A 312 8.72 -30.04 -4.56
N LEU A 313 9.66 -30.71 -3.90
CA LEU A 313 9.70 -30.79 -2.44
C LEU A 313 9.96 -29.41 -1.83
N LYS A 314 10.98 -28.68 -2.30
CA LYS A 314 11.27 -27.31 -1.84
C LYS A 314 10.11 -26.36 -2.09
N LEU A 315 9.41 -26.47 -3.22
CA LEU A 315 8.24 -25.65 -3.53
C LEU A 315 7.11 -25.91 -2.52
N HIS A 316 6.79 -27.17 -2.23
CA HIS A 316 5.75 -27.51 -1.26
C HIS A 316 6.13 -27.09 0.16
N GLU A 317 7.39 -27.26 0.57
CA GLU A 317 7.89 -26.75 1.85
C GLU A 317 7.72 -25.22 1.94
N LEU A 318 8.12 -24.48 0.91
CA LEU A 318 7.96 -23.01 0.87
C LEU A 318 6.50 -22.58 0.97
N ILE A 319 5.60 -23.24 0.24
CA ILE A 319 4.17 -22.96 0.29
C ILE A 319 3.65 -23.17 1.72
N ASN A 320 4.01 -24.29 2.34
CA ASN A 320 3.61 -24.61 3.70
C ASN A 320 4.13 -23.55 4.70
N ASP A 321 5.43 -23.21 4.62
CA ASP A 321 6.08 -22.23 5.49
C ASP A 321 5.41 -20.84 5.35
N ILE A 322 5.12 -20.38 4.13
CA ILE A 322 4.41 -19.12 3.92
C ILE A 322 2.98 -19.18 4.49
N SER A 323 2.27 -20.29 4.27
CA SER A 323 0.88 -20.43 4.70
C SER A 323 0.71 -20.46 6.22
N VAL A 324 1.64 -21.09 6.94
CA VAL A 324 1.62 -21.21 8.40
C VAL A 324 1.99 -19.88 9.07
N HIS A 325 2.95 -19.15 8.51
CA HIS A 325 3.52 -17.97 9.17
C HIS A 325 2.91 -16.63 8.74
N PHE A 326 2.23 -16.56 7.59
CA PHE A 326 1.58 -15.34 7.11
C PHE A 326 0.07 -15.52 6.97
N PRO A 327 -0.77 -14.87 7.80
CA PRO A 327 -2.21 -14.91 7.61
C PRO A 327 -2.61 -14.15 6.33
N ILE A 328 -3.53 -14.71 5.53
CA ILE A 328 -4.04 -14.04 4.32
C ILE A 328 -4.76 -12.73 4.69
N ARG A 329 -5.66 -12.78 5.68
CA ARG A 329 -6.47 -11.64 6.10
C ARG A 329 -5.96 -11.06 7.42
N LEU A 330 -5.76 -9.74 7.43
CA LEU A 330 -5.48 -8.96 8.63
C LEU A 330 -6.48 -7.81 8.76
N PRO A 331 -6.67 -7.26 9.98
CA PRO A 331 -7.37 -6.00 10.16
C PRO A 331 -6.75 -4.90 9.31
N ALA A 332 -7.58 -3.96 8.82
CA ALA A 332 -7.09 -2.79 8.10
C ALA A 332 -6.11 -1.97 8.98
N PRO A 333 -5.07 -1.36 8.39
CA PRO A 333 -4.14 -0.51 9.14
C PRO A 333 -4.87 0.60 9.88
N THR A 334 -4.45 0.88 11.11
CA THR A 334 -5.02 2.00 11.88
C THR A 334 -4.56 3.33 11.29
N PRO A 335 -5.33 4.43 11.45
CA PRO A 335 -4.87 5.76 11.01
C PRO A 335 -3.50 6.12 11.60
N LYS A 336 -3.25 5.77 12.88
CA LYS A 336 -1.95 5.96 13.53
C LYS A 336 -0.81 5.24 12.80
N ALA A 337 -1.02 3.97 12.40
CA ALA A 337 -0.01 3.23 11.64
C ALA A 337 0.26 3.84 10.26
N LEU A 338 -0.78 4.38 9.61
CA LEU A 338 -0.64 5.10 8.35
C LEU A 338 0.06 6.45 8.53
N TYR A 339 0.00 7.10 9.70
CA TYR A 339 0.75 8.32 10.03
C TYR A 339 2.23 8.08 10.28
N SER A 340 2.53 6.98 10.97
CA SER A 340 3.89 6.59 11.32
C SER A 340 4.66 6.07 10.11
N PRO A 341 6.01 6.07 10.20
CA PRO A 341 6.85 5.33 9.27
C PRO A 341 6.38 3.88 9.08
N CYS A 342 6.64 3.36 7.88
CA CYS A 342 6.37 1.97 7.56
C CYS A 342 7.32 1.07 8.38
N GLU A 343 6.77 0.24 9.27
CA GLU A 343 7.53 -0.67 10.13
C GLU A 343 7.33 -2.12 9.69
N ILE A 344 8.39 -2.94 9.71
CA ILE A 344 8.29 -4.38 9.43
C ILE A 344 7.61 -5.08 10.62
N ARG A 345 6.51 -5.80 10.36
CA ARG A 345 5.73 -6.51 11.39
C ARG A 345 5.96 -8.01 11.39
N HIS A 346 6.03 -8.61 10.21
CA HIS A 346 6.34 -10.03 10.04
C HIS A 346 7.46 -10.15 9.02
N LEU A 347 8.50 -10.92 9.33
CA LEU A 347 9.66 -11.13 8.48
C LEU A 347 9.97 -12.62 8.37
N ALA A 348 10.04 -13.10 7.13
CA ALA A 348 10.57 -14.41 6.79
C ALA A 348 11.84 -14.24 5.96
N ILE A 349 12.87 -14.99 6.35
CA ILE A 349 14.17 -15.05 5.67
C ILE A 349 14.33 -16.47 5.15
N ILE A 350 14.32 -16.61 3.84
CA ILE A 350 14.30 -17.87 3.11
C ILE A 350 15.71 -18.09 2.55
N VAL A 351 16.42 -19.05 3.10
CA VAL A 351 17.83 -19.31 2.84
C VAL A 351 17.99 -20.50 1.91
N ASN A 352 18.79 -20.33 0.84
CA ASN A 352 19.18 -21.37 -0.11
C ASN A 352 18.02 -22.08 -0.85
N LEU A 353 16.93 -21.35 -1.08
CA LEU A 353 15.82 -21.87 -1.89
C LEU A 353 16.24 -22.13 -3.35
N GLU A 354 16.83 -21.14 -4.00
CA GLU A 354 17.20 -21.21 -5.42
C GLU A 354 18.65 -21.61 -5.66
N LYS A 355 19.57 -21.22 -4.76
CA LYS A 355 20.99 -21.57 -4.84
C LYS A 355 21.49 -22.09 -3.50
N ASP A 356 21.74 -23.38 -3.46
CA ASP A 356 22.25 -24.12 -2.32
C ASP A 356 23.70 -24.60 -2.57
N PRO A 357 24.70 -23.95 -1.97
CA PRO A 357 26.09 -24.38 -2.06
C PRO A 357 26.33 -25.77 -1.45
N THR A 358 25.47 -26.21 -0.53
CA THR A 358 25.65 -27.48 0.17
C THR A 358 25.31 -28.69 -0.71
N ALA A 359 24.60 -28.50 -1.82
CA ALA A 359 24.26 -29.57 -2.75
C ALA A 359 25.51 -30.26 -3.35
N GLU A 360 26.64 -29.54 -3.45
CA GLU A 360 27.91 -30.09 -3.94
C GLU A 360 28.51 -31.15 -3.00
N PHE A 361 28.05 -31.19 -1.74
CA PHE A 361 28.56 -32.10 -0.72
C PHE A 361 28.08 -33.54 -0.87
N ALA A 362 27.02 -33.77 -1.65
CA ALA A 362 26.43 -35.09 -1.84
C ALA A 362 27.43 -36.13 -2.40
N ASN A 363 28.47 -35.68 -3.11
CA ASN A 363 29.46 -36.53 -3.76
C ASN A 363 30.88 -36.45 -3.15
N GLN A 364 31.05 -35.79 -2.00
CA GLN A 364 32.38 -35.58 -1.39
C GLN A 364 32.44 -36.10 0.04
N VAL A 365 33.55 -36.75 0.41
CA VAL A 365 33.86 -37.10 1.80
C VAL A 365 34.40 -35.84 2.49
N ILE A 366 33.52 -35.11 3.16
CA ILE A 366 33.89 -33.89 3.90
C ILE A 366 34.25 -34.29 5.32
N HIS A 367 35.51 -34.06 5.71
CA HIS A 367 35.95 -34.20 7.09
C HIS A 367 35.47 -33.00 7.91
N PHE A 368 34.47 -33.21 8.77
CA PHE A 368 33.93 -32.19 9.65
C PHE A 368 34.80 -32.01 10.91
N ASP A 369 35.49 -30.88 11.03
CA ASP A 369 35.99 -30.42 12.33
C ASP A 369 34.88 -29.64 13.05
N PHE A 370 34.17 -30.32 13.95
CA PHE A 370 33.06 -29.76 14.74
C PHE A 370 33.40 -28.47 15.51
N ARG A 371 34.69 -28.17 15.75
CA ARG A 371 35.12 -26.98 16.48
C ARG A 371 35.39 -25.76 15.57
N LYS A 372 35.38 -25.94 14.25
CA LYS A 372 35.68 -24.88 13.24
C LYS A 372 34.56 -24.66 12.22
N LEU A 373 33.32 -25.12 12.51
CA LEU A 373 32.18 -24.89 11.63
C LEU A 373 31.68 -23.44 11.70
N ASP A 374 32.20 -22.60 10.81
CA ASP A 374 31.60 -21.32 10.42
C ASP A 374 30.83 -21.50 9.11
N VAL A 375 29.51 -21.30 9.13
CA VAL A 375 28.65 -21.43 7.94
C VAL A 375 28.88 -20.31 6.93
N PHE A 376 29.43 -19.18 7.37
CA PHE A 376 29.71 -18.02 6.52
C PHE A 376 31.09 -18.11 5.86
N SER A 377 32.01 -18.88 6.44
CA SER A 377 33.38 -19.11 5.93
C SER A 377 33.82 -20.57 6.19
N PHE A 378 33.21 -21.49 5.48
CA PHE A 378 33.30 -22.93 5.71
C PHE A 378 34.55 -23.57 5.06
N GLY A 379 35.21 -24.45 5.81
CA GLY A 379 36.32 -25.26 5.33
C GLY A 379 37.59 -24.48 4.97
N GLU A 380 38.55 -25.17 4.34
CA GLU A 380 39.81 -24.57 3.88
C GLU A 380 39.60 -23.56 2.73
N SER A 381 38.60 -23.84 1.88
CA SER A 381 38.17 -22.95 0.80
C SER A 381 37.47 -21.68 1.29
N GLN A 382 37.16 -21.61 2.60
CA GLN A 382 36.49 -20.48 3.24
C GLN A 382 35.17 -20.08 2.56
N GLN A 383 34.44 -21.03 1.97
CA GLN A 383 33.24 -20.76 1.18
C GLN A 383 32.04 -20.39 2.06
N CYS A 384 31.20 -19.47 1.61
CA CYS A 384 29.92 -19.20 2.27
C CYS A 384 28.91 -20.31 1.92
N LEU A 385 28.32 -20.95 2.92
CA LEU A 385 27.28 -21.96 2.71
C LEU A 385 25.90 -21.35 2.42
N VAL A 386 25.81 -20.03 2.31
CA VAL A 386 24.58 -19.31 1.94
C VAL A 386 24.74 -18.77 0.53
N GLY A 387 24.05 -19.40 -0.42
CA GLY A 387 24.11 -19.07 -1.85
C GLY A 387 23.02 -18.11 -2.32
N SER A 388 21.85 -18.14 -1.68
CA SER A 388 20.75 -17.22 -1.93
C SER A 388 19.97 -16.89 -0.66
N ILE A 389 19.47 -15.66 -0.55
CA ILE A 389 18.51 -15.25 0.46
C ILE A 389 17.33 -14.57 -0.23
N ASP A 390 16.13 -15.07 0.04
CA ASP A 390 14.90 -14.36 -0.23
C ASP A 390 14.36 -13.76 1.07
N LEU A 391 13.81 -12.55 0.99
CA LEU A 391 13.07 -11.92 2.07
C LEU A 391 11.60 -11.90 1.68
N LEU A 392 10.72 -12.24 2.61
CA LEU A 392 9.29 -11.98 2.53
C LEU A 392 8.88 -11.26 3.81
N TYR A 393 8.31 -10.07 3.71
CA TYR A 393 7.85 -9.35 4.88
C TYR A 393 6.52 -8.63 4.66
N ARG A 394 5.80 -8.44 5.76
CA ARG A 394 4.60 -7.60 5.83
C ARG A 394 4.84 -6.44 6.77
N ASN A 395 4.46 -5.22 6.34
CA ASN A 395 4.65 -4.00 7.12
C ASN A 395 3.39 -3.52 7.84
N SER A 396 3.51 -2.42 8.60
CA SER A 396 2.42 -1.76 9.35
C SER A 396 1.30 -1.21 8.47
N TRP A 397 1.54 -1.07 7.16
CA TRP A 397 0.52 -0.67 6.17
C TRP A 397 -0.14 -1.87 5.49
N ASN A 398 0.14 -3.09 5.97
CA ASN A 398 -0.26 -4.37 5.38
C ASN A 398 0.28 -4.63 3.96
N GLU A 399 1.28 -3.88 3.50
CA GLU A 399 1.95 -4.22 2.25
C GLU A 399 2.80 -5.48 2.44
N VAL A 400 2.77 -6.34 1.43
CA VAL A 400 3.62 -7.52 1.35
C VAL A 400 4.74 -7.24 0.35
N ARG A 401 5.98 -7.51 0.77
CA ARG A 401 7.19 -7.25 0.01
C ARG A 401 8.07 -8.49 -0.04
N THR A 402 8.65 -8.71 -1.20
CA THR A 402 9.59 -9.79 -1.50
C THR A 402 10.87 -9.22 -2.10
N LEU A 403 12.01 -9.77 -1.70
CA LEU A 403 13.32 -9.40 -2.23
C LEU A 403 14.14 -10.68 -2.42
N HIS A 404 15.09 -10.64 -3.34
CA HIS A 404 15.98 -11.76 -3.63
C HIS A 404 17.41 -11.27 -3.74
N PHE A 405 18.33 -11.97 -3.09
CA PHE A 405 19.76 -11.72 -3.08
C PHE A 405 20.49 -13.02 -3.39
N ASN A 406 21.53 -12.94 -4.21
CA ASN A 406 22.32 -14.09 -4.61
C ASN A 406 23.82 -13.78 -4.54
N GLY A 407 24.62 -14.84 -4.42
CA GLY A 407 26.08 -14.72 -4.36
C GLY A 407 26.62 -14.53 -2.95
N GLU A 408 27.93 -14.29 -2.87
CA GLU A 408 28.69 -14.33 -1.60
C GLU A 408 28.28 -13.22 -0.62
N GLN A 409 27.80 -12.07 -1.13
CA GLN A 409 27.38 -10.92 -0.30
C GLN A 409 25.88 -10.94 0.04
N SER A 410 25.14 -11.97 -0.37
CA SER A 410 23.68 -12.04 -0.20
C SER A 410 23.22 -11.82 1.25
N VAL A 411 23.96 -12.37 2.22
CA VAL A 411 23.69 -12.17 3.66
C VAL A 411 23.81 -10.69 4.06
N LEU A 412 24.87 -10.01 3.61
CA LEU A 412 25.11 -8.60 3.94
C LEU A 412 24.09 -7.68 3.29
N GLU A 413 23.80 -7.92 2.01
CA GLU A 413 22.83 -7.13 1.26
C GLU A 413 21.42 -7.27 1.84
N ALA A 414 21.02 -8.51 2.19
CA ALA A 414 19.74 -8.78 2.84
C ALA A 414 19.64 -8.07 4.19
N LEU A 415 20.66 -8.21 5.05
CA LEU A 415 20.71 -7.54 6.37
C LEU A 415 20.67 -6.02 6.24
N LYS A 416 21.52 -5.43 5.38
CA LYS A 416 21.53 -3.99 5.12
C LYS A 416 20.13 -3.51 4.72
N THR A 417 19.47 -4.24 3.82
CA THR A 417 18.16 -3.86 3.29
C THR A 417 17.05 -3.90 4.35
N ILE A 418 17.02 -4.93 5.22
CA ILE A 418 15.99 -4.97 6.29
C ILE A 418 16.28 -3.98 7.41
N LEU A 419 17.54 -3.79 7.78
CA LEU A 419 17.94 -2.93 8.90
C LEU A 419 17.85 -1.45 8.53
N GLY A 420 18.06 -1.10 7.26
CA GLY A 420 17.81 0.25 6.73
C GLY A 420 16.33 0.64 6.79
N LYS A 421 15.43 -0.35 6.74
CA LYS A 421 13.97 -0.16 6.84
C LYS A 421 13.43 -0.10 8.28
N MET A 422 14.26 -0.36 9.28
CA MET A 422 13.90 -0.27 10.69
C MET A 422 14.48 1.03 11.24
N HIS A 423 13.65 1.96 11.74
CA HIS A 423 14.13 3.15 12.45
C HIS A 423 14.44 2.82 13.92
N GLN A 424 15.16 3.69 14.64
CA GLN A 424 15.64 3.37 16.01
C GLN A 424 14.50 3.14 17.00
N ASP A 425 13.42 3.91 16.88
CA ASP A 425 12.26 3.82 17.76
C ASP A 425 11.16 2.87 17.23
N ALA A 426 11.48 2.08 16.20
CA ALA A 426 10.53 1.12 15.64
C ALA A 426 10.26 0.00 16.63
N ALA A 427 9.01 -0.48 16.68
CA ALA A 427 8.74 -1.73 17.37
C ALA A 427 9.51 -2.88 16.68
N PRO A 428 10.11 -3.82 17.45
CA PRO A 428 10.69 -5.01 16.84
C PRO A 428 9.59 -5.79 16.08
N PRO A 429 9.95 -6.48 14.98
CA PRO A 429 8.98 -7.31 14.27
C PRO A 429 8.33 -8.31 15.23
N ALA A 430 7.01 -8.49 15.11
CA ALA A 430 6.26 -9.41 15.96
C ALA A 430 6.65 -10.87 15.73
N ALA A 431 7.11 -11.20 14.52
CA ALA A 431 7.66 -12.50 14.17
C ALA A 431 8.83 -12.35 13.19
N VAL A 432 9.93 -13.05 13.46
CA VAL A 432 11.10 -13.17 12.59
C VAL A 432 11.45 -14.66 12.45
N GLU A 433 11.19 -15.20 11.27
CA GLU A 433 11.39 -16.63 10.98
C GLU A 433 12.45 -16.83 9.91
N VAL A 434 13.36 -17.77 10.17
CA VAL A 434 14.37 -18.20 9.20
C VAL A 434 14.03 -19.60 8.71
N PHE A 435 13.74 -19.72 7.42
CA PHE A 435 13.58 -20.98 6.71
C PHE A 435 14.86 -21.29 5.94
N CYS A 436 15.31 -22.54 5.95
CA CYS A 436 16.51 -22.96 5.25
C CYS A 436 16.16 -24.17 4.38
N TYR A 437 16.49 -24.12 3.10
CA TYR A 437 16.22 -25.15 2.11
C TYR A 437 17.51 -25.85 1.63
N SER A 438 18.56 -25.78 2.44
CA SER A 438 19.83 -26.45 2.15
C SER A 438 19.68 -27.97 2.29
N GLN A 439 20.26 -28.72 1.35
CA GLN A 439 20.29 -30.18 1.35
C GLN A 439 21.08 -30.73 2.54
N HIS A 440 22.18 -30.07 2.91
CA HIS A 440 23.02 -30.45 4.04
C HIS A 440 23.19 -29.28 5.03
N LEU A 441 23.50 -29.60 6.29
CA LEU A 441 23.71 -28.61 7.37
C LEU A 441 22.53 -27.64 7.62
N ARG A 442 21.32 -27.98 7.15
CA ARG A 442 20.09 -27.18 7.23
C ARG A 442 19.88 -26.53 8.61
N GLY A 443 19.93 -27.33 9.68
CA GLY A 443 19.71 -26.86 11.06
C GLY A 443 20.77 -25.89 11.56
N LEU A 444 22.03 -26.12 11.22
CA LEU A 444 23.14 -25.25 11.61
C LEU A 444 23.06 -23.90 10.89
N ILE A 445 22.86 -23.91 9.56
CA ILE A 445 22.71 -22.69 8.75
C ILE A 445 21.54 -21.86 9.27
N ARG A 446 20.37 -22.49 9.47
CA ARG A 446 19.18 -21.84 10.03
C ARG A 446 19.48 -21.15 11.37
N THR A 447 20.08 -21.88 12.30
CA THR A 447 20.36 -21.38 13.65
C THR A 447 21.33 -20.19 13.62
N ARG A 448 22.38 -20.27 12.81
CA ARG A 448 23.38 -19.21 12.68
C ARG A 448 22.83 -17.95 12.03
N ILE A 449 22.00 -18.07 10.99
CA ILE A 449 21.31 -16.94 10.37
C ILE A 449 20.33 -16.31 11.36
N GLN A 450 19.54 -17.11 12.08
CA GLN A 450 18.61 -16.60 13.09
C GLN A 450 19.33 -15.80 14.18
N GLN A 451 20.44 -16.34 14.72
CA GLN A 451 21.26 -15.63 15.71
C GLN A 451 21.78 -14.29 15.17
N LEU A 452 22.37 -14.30 13.96
CA LEU A 452 22.91 -13.09 13.33
C LEU A 452 21.82 -12.02 13.12
N VAL A 453 20.65 -12.42 12.62
CA VAL A 453 19.53 -11.50 12.37
C VAL A 453 19.01 -10.91 13.67
N SER A 454 18.80 -11.73 14.69
CA SER A 454 18.32 -11.26 16.01
C SER A 454 19.30 -10.25 16.63
N GLU A 455 20.59 -10.55 16.62
CA GLU A 455 21.63 -9.65 17.13
C GLU A 455 21.67 -8.32 16.36
N CYS A 456 21.57 -8.36 15.03
CA CYS A 456 21.57 -7.14 14.22
C CYS A 456 20.30 -6.28 14.43
N ILE A 457 19.12 -6.91 14.57
CA ILE A 457 17.88 -6.18 14.87
C ILE A 457 17.98 -5.51 16.25
N GLU A 458 18.48 -6.24 17.25
CA GLU A 458 18.68 -5.69 18.59
C GLU A 458 19.65 -4.49 18.59
N LEU A 459 20.77 -4.60 17.89
CA LEU A 459 21.72 -3.49 17.72
C LEU A 459 21.08 -2.28 17.02
N ARG A 460 20.24 -2.51 15.99
CA ARG A 460 19.58 -1.45 15.21
C ARG A 460 18.53 -0.69 16.00
N LEU A 461 17.76 -1.39 16.83
CA LEU A 461 16.64 -0.87 17.63
C LEU A 461 17.06 -0.39 19.03
N SER A 462 18.30 -0.65 19.45
CA SER A 462 18.79 -0.20 20.75
C SER A 462 18.71 1.32 20.90
N SER A 463 18.05 1.81 21.95
CA SER A 463 17.88 3.25 22.22
C SER A 463 19.07 3.87 22.99
N ASN A 464 20.02 3.05 23.47
CA ASN A 464 21.19 3.53 24.20
C ASN A 464 22.20 4.18 23.24
N ARG A 465 22.14 5.50 23.12
CA ARG A 465 23.02 6.33 22.27
C ARG A 465 24.46 6.45 22.78
N GLN A 466 24.71 6.01 24.01
CA GLN A 466 26.02 6.14 24.67
C GLN A 466 26.94 4.93 24.47
N ASP A 467 26.47 3.85 23.83
CA ASP A 467 27.28 2.65 23.66
C ASP A 467 28.24 2.82 22.46
N PRO A 468 29.57 2.89 22.66
CA PRO A 468 30.54 3.25 21.62
C PRO A 468 30.79 2.15 20.55
N GLY A 469 29.87 1.19 20.40
CA GLY A 469 30.10 -0.07 19.68
C GLY A 469 28.92 -0.57 18.87
N ARG A 470 28.14 0.30 18.22
CA ARG A 470 27.06 -0.14 17.30
C ARG A 470 27.63 -0.64 15.96
N PHE A 471 28.39 -1.71 16.05
CA PHE A 471 29.12 -2.32 14.95
C PHE A 471 29.06 -3.84 15.09
N LYS A 472 28.88 -4.53 13.96
CA LYS A 472 28.97 -5.99 13.90
C LYS A 472 29.97 -6.39 12.83
N ALA A 473 31.06 -7.04 13.25
CA ALA A 473 31.97 -7.72 12.34
C ALA A 473 31.40 -9.08 11.93
N LEU A 474 31.46 -9.40 10.64
CA LEU A 474 31.01 -10.65 10.07
C LEU A 474 32.03 -11.14 9.05
N ARG A 475 32.47 -12.39 9.16
CA ARG A 475 33.41 -12.99 8.21
C ARG A 475 32.65 -13.86 7.22
N ILE A 476 32.59 -13.45 5.96
CA ILE A 476 31.89 -14.17 4.88
C ILE A 476 32.87 -14.45 3.74
N ALA A 477 32.85 -15.68 3.23
CA ALA A 477 33.71 -16.11 2.14
C ALA A 477 35.21 -15.85 2.41
N GLY A 478 35.64 -15.95 3.69
CA GLY A 478 37.00 -15.62 4.12
C GLY A 478 37.33 -14.12 4.23
N GLN A 479 36.39 -13.24 3.88
CA GLN A 479 36.54 -11.79 3.97
C GLN A 479 35.81 -11.24 5.20
N THR A 480 36.41 -10.26 5.87
CA THR A 480 35.78 -9.61 7.03
C THR A 480 35.03 -8.36 6.60
N TRP A 481 33.77 -8.26 7.01
CA TRP A 481 32.86 -7.16 6.73
C TRP A 481 32.40 -6.53 8.04
N GLY A 482 32.19 -5.22 8.00
CA GLY A 482 31.65 -4.43 9.08
C GLY A 482 30.25 -3.92 8.74
N LEU A 483 29.26 -4.25 9.57
CA LEU A 483 27.97 -3.56 9.58
C LEU A 483 28.05 -2.44 10.61
N PHE A 484 27.89 -1.20 10.14
CA PHE A 484 27.87 0.00 10.97
C PHE A 484 26.44 0.48 11.10
N PHE A 485 25.93 0.51 12.33
CA PHE A 485 24.58 0.98 12.63
C PHE A 485 24.67 2.47 12.93
N GLU A 486 24.63 3.25 11.87
CA GLU A 486 24.71 4.70 11.92
C GLU A 486 23.38 5.28 12.44
N ARG A 487 23.36 6.60 12.62
CA ARG A 487 22.20 7.32 13.18
C ARG A 487 20.92 7.10 12.35
N LEU A 488 21.03 7.18 11.02
CA LEU A 488 19.88 7.16 10.09
C LEU A 488 19.88 5.98 9.12
N ASN A 489 20.93 5.17 9.06
CA ASN A 489 21.04 4.04 8.13
C ASN A 489 21.99 2.94 8.66
N VAL A 490 22.07 1.83 7.94
CA VAL A 490 23.09 0.80 8.12
C VAL A 490 24.03 0.79 6.91
N SER A 491 25.31 1.02 7.16
CA SER A 491 26.35 0.92 6.12
C SER A 491 27.13 -0.37 6.27
N VAL A 492 27.62 -0.88 5.14
CA VAL A 492 28.42 -2.10 5.05
C VAL A 492 29.75 -1.75 4.42
N GLN A 493 30.85 -2.08 5.09
CA GLN A 493 32.20 -1.83 4.59
C GLN A 493 33.06 -3.08 4.73
N LYS A 494 33.91 -3.33 3.74
CA LYS A 494 34.92 -4.40 3.80
C LYS A 494 36.07 -3.94 4.69
N LEU A 495 36.57 -4.83 5.54
CA LEU A 495 37.69 -4.55 6.45
C LEU A 495 38.90 -5.35 5.97
N GLU A 496 39.82 -4.69 5.27
CA GLU A 496 40.93 -5.37 4.58
C GLU A 496 42.16 -5.58 5.48
N ASN A 497 42.29 -4.81 6.56
CA ASN A 497 43.44 -4.87 7.46
C ASN A 497 43.09 -4.44 8.91
N ALA A 498 43.93 -4.82 9.87
CA ALA A 498 43.71 -4.51 11.29
C ALA A 498 43.65 -3.00 11.57
N VAL A 499 44.34 -2.19 10.75
CA VAL A 499 44.33 -0.72 10.85
C VAL A 499 42.99 -0.14 10.42
N GLU A 500 42.36 -0.64 9.36
CA GLU A 500 40.98 -0.29 8.99
C GLU A 500 39.96 -0.80 10.01
N PHE A 501 40.18 -1.98 10.58
CA PHE A 501 39.34 -2.51 11.67
C PHE A 501 39.41 -1.60 12.92
N TYR A 502 40.61 -1.24 13.37
CA TYR A 502 40.78 -0.29 14.47
C TYR A 502 40.33 1.12 14.08
N GLY A 503 40.57 1.59 12.86
CA GLY A 503 40.13 2.90 12.37
C GLY A 503 38.61 3.03 12.31
N ALA A 504 37.91 1.99 11.85
CA ALA A 504 36.46 1.99 11.76
C ALA A 504 35.77 1.87 13.15
N ILE A 505 36.43 1.23 14.12
CA ILE A 505 35.96 1.15 15.51
C ILE A 505 36.40 2.37 16.35
N SER A 506 37.53 3.02 16.01
CA SER A 506 38.11 4.15 16.76
C SER A 506 37.78 5.54 16.20
N ASN A 507 37.27 5.65 14.96
CA ASN A 507 36.90 6.93 14.35
C ASN A 507 35.66 7.61 14.96
N ASN A 508 35.00 7.01 15.96
CA ASN A 508 33.96 7.69 16.74
C ASN A 508 34.51 8.53 17.92
N LYS A 509 35.83 8.59 18.17
CA LYS A 509 36.41 9.38 19.28
C LYS A 509 37.68 10.19 18.98
N LEU A 510 38.00 10.51 17.72
CA LEU A 510 39.04 11.49 17.38
C LEU A 510 38.52 12.59 16.44
N HIS A 511 37.43 13.25 16.82
CA HIS A 511 37.37 14.70 16.63
C HIS A 511 38.21 15.34 17.73
N GLY A 512 39.45 15.68 17.41
CA GLY A 512 40.25 16.57 18.26
C GLY A 512 39.51 17.91 18.42
N LEU A 513 39.16 18.25 19.66
CA LEU A 513 38.68 19.59 20.08
C LEU A 513 39.89 20.47 20.43
N PRO A 514 39.80 21.82 20.46
CA PRO A 514 38.78 22.71 19.90
C PRO A 514 39.41 23.85 19.07
N VAL A 515 38.78 24.25 17.97
CA VAL A 515 38.82 25.66 17.58
C VAL A 515 37.40 26.16 17.67
N LYS A 516 37.14 26.99 18.69
CA LYS A 516 36.02 27.92 18.68
C LYS A 516 36.15 28.75 17.40
N ILE A 517 35.39 28.37 16.39
CA ILE A 517 35.03 29.26 15.30
C ILE A 517 33.51 29.31 15.37
N ASN A 518 32.98 30.50 15.62
CA ASN A 518 31.55 30.78 15.53
C ASN A 518 31.02 30.26 14.19
N THR A 519 30.25 29.18 14.21
CA THR A 519 29.24 28.91 13.19
C THR A 519 28.00 28.42 13.92
N LYS A 520 26.91 29.18 13.83
CA LYS A 520 25.56 28.70 14.11
C LYS A 520 25.19 27.66 13.04
N GLU A 521 25.87 26.51 13.02
CA GLU A 521 25.48 25.39 12.17
C GLU A 521 24.38 24.62 12.90
N THR A 522 23.17 24.73 12.35
CA THR A 522 21.96 24.09 12.86
C THR A 522 22.12 22.57 12.72
N HIS A 523 22.26 21.85 13.84
CA HIS A 523 22.36 20.38 13.83
C HIS A 523 20.99 19.72 13.79
N LEU A 524 20.84 18.60 13.08
CA LEU A 524 19.60 17.82 13.00
C LEU A 524 19.17 17.34 14.42
N PRO A 525 17.99 17.74 14.93
CA PRO A 525 17.50 17.34 16.24
C PRO A 525 17.46 15.82 16.41
N ALA A 526 17.88 15.35 17.57
CA ALA A 526 18.03 13.92 17.83
C ALA A 526 16.69 13.15 17.84
N VAL A 527 15.56 13.85 17.94
CA VAL A 527 14.22 13.27 17.91
C VAL A 527 13.79 12.78 16.53
N VAL A 528 14.46 13.27 15.47
CA VAL A 528 14.18 12.89 14.08
C VAL A 528 14.52 11.42 13.81
N ASP A 529 15.48 10.86 14.56
CA ASP A 529 15.98 9.48 14.42
C ASP A 529 14.89 8.43 14.62
N GLY A 530 13.88 8.77 15.44
CA GLY A 530 12.72 7.95 15.72
C GLY A 530 11.72 7.87 14.56
N PHE A 531 11.87 8.70 13.54
CA PHE A 531 10.92 8.84 12.44
C PHE A 531 11.56 8.67 11.06
N ALA A 532 12.89 8.77 10.96
CA ALA A 532 13.62 8.63 9.70
C ALA A 532 13.38 7.27 9.01
N SER A 533 12.89 7.27 7.78
CA SER A 533 12.51 6.05 7.04
C SER A 533 12.96 6.10 5.59
N GLU A 534 13.81 5.14 5.21
CA GLU A 534 14.31 5.04 3.83
C GLU A 534 13.17 4.69 2.86
N GLY A 535 13.13 5.39 1.72
CA GLY A 535 12.17 5.24 0.64
C GLY A 535 11.06 6.29 0.60
N ILE A 536 11.05 7.25 1.53
CA ILE A 536 10.05 8.32 1.60
C ILE A 536 10.72 9.65 1.96
N ILE A 537 10.27 10.74 1.34
CA ILE A 537 10.74 12.09 1.69
C ILE A 537 10.03 12.59 2.95
N GLN A 538 10.75 13.11 3.93
CA GLN A 538 10.20 13.53 5.22
C GLN A 538 10.66 14.93 5.60
N PHE A 539 9.72 15.80 5.98
CA PHE A 539 9.93 17.17 6.41
C PHE A 539 9.65 17.28 7.91
N PHE A 540 10.56 17.89 8.65
CA PHE A 540 10.41 18.17 10.08
C PHE A 540 10.53 19.68 10.32
N PHE A 541 9.51 20.27 10.94
CA PHE A 541 9.44 21.68 11.26
C PHE A 541 9.71 21.93 12.74
N GLU A 542 10.62 22.83 13.08
CA GLU A 542 10.93 23.22 14.46
C GLU A 542 10.77 24.73 14.61
N ASN A 543 10.05 25.22 15.62
CA ASN A 543 9.96 26.66 15.88
C ASN A 543 11.29 27.18 16.42
N THR A 544 11.72 28.36 15.97
CA THR A 544 12.83 29.07 16.61
C THR A 544 12.39 29.59 17.98
N GLU A 545 13.31 29.72 18.94
CA GLU A 545 13.03 30.18 20.31
C GLU A 545 12.31 31.54 20.38
N ASP A 546 12.52 32.40 19.39
CA ASP A 546 11.89 33.72 19.29
C ASP A 546 10.46 33.69 18.70
N ASP A 547 9.96 32.52 18.29
CA ASP A 547 8.67 32.26 17.61
C ASP A 547 8.42 33.12 16.33
N LYS A 548 9.48 33.76 15.82
CA LYS A 548 9.47 34.62 14.61
C LYS A 548 9.76 33.86 13.31
N GLY A 549 10.19 32.60 13.40
CA GLY A 549 10.53 31.76 12.26
C GLY A 549 10.58 30.28 12.63
N PHE A 550 11.00 29.45 11.68
CA PHE A 550 11.12 28.01 11.88
C PHE A 550 12.32 27.42 11.13
N ASN A 551 12.83 26.29 11.61
CA ASN A 551 13.79 25.46 10.91
C ASN A 551 13.06 24.33 10.17
N ILE A 552 13.59 23.92 9.03
CA ILE A 552 13.12 22.80 8.23
C ILE A 552 14.26 21.80 8.11
N TYR A 553 13.98 20.55 8.46
CA TYR A 553 14.87 19.43 8.21
C TYR A 553 14.21 18.50 7.20
N ILE A 554 14.85 18.26 6.07
CA ILE A 554 14.34 17.40 5.00
C ILE A 554 15.21 16.15 4.94
N LEU A 555 14.57 14.98 5.00
CA LEU A 555 15.18 13.69 4.68
C LEU A 555 14.70 13.28 3.29
N ASP A 556 15.62 12.98 2.37
CA ASP A 556 15.28 12.41 1.07
C ASP A 556 14.97 10.90 1.16
N GLU A 557 14.66 10.26 0.03
CA GLU A 557 14.36 8.81 -0.01
C GLU A 557 15.53 7.92 0.44
N ALA A 558 16.75 8.44 0.50
CA ALA A 558 17.94 7.75 0.99
C ALA A 558 18.36 8.21 2.40
N ASN A 559 17.49 8.94 3.11
CA ASN A 559 17.73 9.59 4.40
C ASN A 559 18.89 10.60 4.40
N ARG A 560 19.22 11.21 3.26
CA ARG A 560 20.16 12.34 3.21
C ARG A 560 19.48 13.59 3.74
N VAL A 561 20.21 14.36 4.53
CA VAL A 561 19.68 15.49 5.29
C VAL A 561 19.95 16.81 4.55
N GLU A 562 18.91 17.60 4.34
CA GLU A 562 19.00 19.03 4.01
C GLU A 562 18.42 19.85 5.16
N ILE A 563 19.12 20.94 5.54
CA ILE A 563 18.73 21.79 6.67
C ILE A 563 18.55 23.22 6.19
N TYR A 564 17.39 23.78 6.43
CA TYR A 564 17.06 25.19 6.19
C TYR A 564 16.73 25.83 7.53
N SER A 565 17.53 26.83 7.95
CA SER A 565 17.34 27.49 9.24
C SER A 565 16.81 28.91 9.08
N HIS A 566 16.13 29.41 10.11
CA HIS A 566 15.57 30.78 10.15
C HIS A 566 14.63 31.08 8.97
N CYS A 567 13.79 30.12 8.59
CA CYS A 567 12.78 30.32 7.56
C CYS A 567 11.69 31.26 8.08
N GLU A 568 11.31 32.24 7.28
CA GLU A 568 10.17 33.14 7.50
C GLU A 568 9.00 32.73 6.60
N GLY A 569 7.76 32.90 7.07
CA GLY A 569 6.54 32.56 6.33
C GLY A 569 5.64 31.56 7.05
N SER A 570 4.60 31.08 6.36
CA SER A 570 3.68 30.07 6.89
C SER A 570 4.15 28.66 6.54
N LYS A 571 4.28 27.80 7.56
CA LYS A 571 4.53 26.37 7.37
C LYS A 571 3.38 25.71 6.62
N GLU A 572 2.15 26.15 6.87
CA GLU A 572 0.94 25.66 6.22
C GLU A 572 0.96 25.97 4.72
N GLU A 573 1.40 27.18 4.34
CA GLU A 573 1.61 27.53 2.93
C GLU A 573 2.70 26.67 2.29
N LEU A 574 3.84 26.49 2.95
CA LEU A 574 4.92 25.62 2.44
C LEU A 574 4.45 24.17 2.29
N VAL A 575 3.79 23.59 3.29
CA VAL A 575 3.25 22.23 3.24
C VAL A 575 2.23 22.11 2.11
N ARG A 576 1.38 23.12 1.93
CA ARG A 576 0.40 23.17 0.83
C ARG A 576 1.09 23.23 -0.52
N ASP A 577 2.12 24.06 -0.68
CA ASP A 577 2.86 24.24 -1.93
C ASP A 577 3.69 23.01 -2.29
N VAL A 578 4.37 22.39 -1.32
CA VAL A 578 5.09 21.12 -1.51
C VAL A 578 4.10 20.01 -1.86
N SER A 579 2.99 19.89 -1.12
CA SER A 579 1.94 18.90 -1.43
C SER A 579 1.36 19.12 -2.83
N ARG A 580 1.15 20.38 -3.23
CA ARG A 580 0.70 20.76 -4.58
C ARG A 580 1.75 20.45 -5.64
N PHE A 581 3.04 20.69 -5.37
CA PHE A 581 4.15 20.37 -6.26
C PHE A 581 4.24 18.87 -6.51
N TYR A 582 4.27 18.04 -5.47
CA TYR A 582 4.31 16.58 -5.63
C TYR A 582 3.03 16.05 -6.28
N SER A 583 1.88 16.65 -6.01
CA SER A 583 0.63 16.33 -6.71
C SER A 583 0.55 16.88 -8.16
N SER A 584 1.49 17.73 -8.60
CA SER A 584 1.47 18.39 -9.93
C SER A 584 2.61 18.06 -10.87
N SER A 585 3.80 17.73 -10.35
CA SER A 585 4.93 17.18 -11.13
C SER A 585 4.60 15.86 -11.81
N HIS A 586 3.47 15.25 -11.43
CA HIS A 586 2.83 14.09 -12.05
C HIS A 586 2.39 14.26 -13.51
N ASP A 587 2.27 15.49 -14.04
CA ASP A 587 1.92 15.72 -15.46
C ASP A 587 3.15 15.91 -16.37
N ARG A 588 4.34 16.27 -15.85
CA ARG A 588 5.52 16.59 -16.69
C ARG A 588 6.40 15.40 -17.07
N PHE A 589 6.36 14.31 -16.31
CA PHE A 589 7.16 13.11 -16.56
C PHE A 589 6.37 11.93 -17.18
N THR A 590 5.10 12.12 -17.52
CA THR A 590 4.15 11.07 -17.91
C THR A 590 3.60 11.24 -19.33
N TYR A 591 4.38 11.81 -20.26
CA TYR A 591 4.20 11.48 -21.67
C TYR A 591 4.83 10.10 -21.94
N GLY A 592 4.19 9.03 -21.45
CA GLY A 592 4.58 7.66 -21.79
C GLY A 592 4.30 6.57 -20.76
N SER A 593 4.02 6.90 -19.49
CA SER A 593 3.76 5.91 -18.44
C SER A 593 2.45 6.20 -17.69
N SER A 594 1.60 5.19 -17.57
CA SER A 594 0.26 5.23 -16.96
C SER A 594 0.26 5.32 -15.43
N PHE A 595 1.43 5.41 -14.79
CA PHE A 595 1.58 5.31 -13.34
C PHE A 595 1.37 6.65 -12.62
N ILE A 596 0.63 6.60 -11.50
CA ILE A 596 0.48 7.69 -10.53
C ILE A 596 1.33 7.29 -9.33
N ASN A 597 2.32 8.11 -8.96
CA ASN A 597 3.17 7.90 -7.80
C ASN A 597 2.49 8.47 -6.54
N PHE A 598 1.97 7.58 -5.71
CA PHE A 598 1.31 7.97 -4.45
C PHE A 598 2.30 8.20 -3.28
N ASN A 599 3.61 8.12 -3.52
CA ASN A 599 4.65 8.37 -2.50
C ASN A 599 4.81 9.87 -2.23
N LEU A 600 3.84 10.47 -1.53
CA LEU A 600 3.87 11.89 -1.15
C LEU A 600 4.77 12.13 0.07
N PRO A 601 5.42 13.31 0.18
CA PRO A 601 6.23 13.65 1.34
C PRO A 601 5.46 13.61 2.66
N GLN A 602 6.17 13.31 3.75
CA GLN A 602 5.63 13.32 5.10
C GLN A 602 5.99 14.62 5.80
N PHE A 603 5.09 15.14 6.64
CA PHE A 603 5.27 16.40 7.35
C PHE A 603 5.09 16.21 8.85
N TYR A 604 6.09 16.62 9.61
CA TYR A 604 6.17 16.49 11.04
C TYR A 604 6.51 17.83 11.70
N GLN A 605 6.09 18.02 12.94
CA GLN A 605 6.45 19.17 13.78
C GLN A 605 7.19 18.68 15.02
N ILE A 606 8.32 19.30 15.29
CA ILE A 606 9.10 19.14 16.51
C ILE A 606 8.54 20.13 17.53
N VAL A 607 8.04 19.60 18.65
CA VAL A 607 7.44 20.37 19.75
C VAL A 607 8.15 20.06 21.05
N GLN A 608 8.23 21.04 21.94
CA GLN A 608 8.77 20.84 23.29
C GLN A 608 7.59 20.72 24.26
N MET A 609 7.35 19.51 24.77
CA MET A 609 6.28 19.22 25.73
C MET A 609 6.88 18.63 27.01
N GLY A 610 6.59 19.25 28.16
CA GLY A 610 7.04 18.74 29.46
C GLY A 610 8.56 18.65 29.63
N GLY A 611 9.33 19.53 28.95
CA GLY A 611 10.80 19.51 28.99
C GLY A 611 11.45 18.46 28.08
N GLN A 612 10.67 17.65 27.36
CA GLN A 612 11.14 16.73 26.34
C GLN A 612 10.77 17.23 24.94
N VAL A 613 11.70 17.07 24.00
CA VAL A 613 11.44 17.34 22.58
C VAL A 613 10.77 16.11 21.98
N GLN A 614 9.64 16.30 21.29
CA GLN A 614 8.87 15.24 20.65
C GLN A 614 8.53 15.60 19.21
N VAL A 615 8.33 14.59 18.37
CA VAL A 615 7.86 14.74 17.00
C VAL A 615 6.38 14.37 16.92
N ILE A 616 5.57 15.28 16.41
CA ILE A 616 4.14 15.06 16.15
C ILE A 616 3.86 15.23 14.64
N PRO A 617 2.84 14.55 14.08
CA PRO A 617 2.41 14.83 12.71
C PRO A 617 1.99 16.30 12.55
N PHE A 618 2.37 16.95 11.46
CA PHE A 618 2.00 18.34 11.21
C PHE A 618 0.48 18.46 10.98
N SER A 619 -0.24 19.18 11.86
CA SER A 619 -1.66 19.56 11.69
C SER A 619 -1.74 21.06 11.50
N GLY A 620 -2.38 21.53 10.43
CA GLY A 620 -2.70 22.95 10.28
C GLY A 620 -3.53 23.46 11.46
N SER A 621 -3.34 24.72 11.84
CA SER A 621 -3.89 25.39 13.01
C SER A 621 -5.43 25.58 13.04
N SER A 622 -6.19 24.87 12.19
CA SER A 622 -7.65 24.99 12.13
C SER A 622 -8.42 24.19 13.20
N PHE A 623 -7.75 23.39 14.06
CA PHE A 623 -8.44 22.57 15.07
C PHE A 623 -7.69 22.37 16.41
N SER A 624 -6.98 23.39 16.91
CA SER A 624 -6.32 23.32 18.24
C SER A 624 -7.24 23.53 19.44
N HIS A 625 -8.55 23.80 19.26
CA HIS A 625 -9.47 24.11 20.36
C HIS A 625 -10.21 22.93 21.00
N LEU A 626 -9.93 21.68 20.62
CA LEU A 626 -10.60 20.49 21.20
C LEU A 626 -9.68 19.55 21.99
N ARG A 627 -8.49 20.00 22.42
CA ARG A 627 -7.63 19.23 23.33
C ARG A 627 -7.32 20.00 24.62
N VAL A 628 -8.30 20.09 25.50
CA VAL A 628 -8.08 20.19 26.95
C VAL A 628 -9.21 19.43 27.63
N THR A 629 -8.90 18.23 28.11
CA THR A 629 -9.21 17.69 29.45
C THR A 629 -8.56 16.31 29.51
N ASP A 630 -7.47 16.22 30.27
CA ASP A 630 -6.89 14.95 30.70
C ASP A 630 -7.31 14.69 32.16
N ASP A 631 -7.26 13.41 32.51
CA ASP A 631 -7.34 12.75 33.82
C ASP A 631 -8.69 12.45 34.51
N GLY A 632 -8.92 11.14 34.65
CA GLY A 632 -9.85 10.52 35.60
C GLY A 632 -9.99 9.00 35.38
N GLU A 633 -9.14 8.21 36.05
CA GLU A 633 -9.15 6.74 36.09
C GLU A 633 -10.50 6.10 36.52
N ASN A 634 -10.69 4.85 36.08
CA ASN A 634 -11.60 3.80 36.58
C ASN A 634 -13.12 3.97 36.35
N SER A 635 -13.63 3.29 35.33
CA SER A 635 -14.73 2.31 35.49
C SER A 635 -14.91 1.51 34.20
N ALA A 636 -15.08 0.20 34.37
CA ALA A 636 -15.46 -0.72 33.32
C ALA A 636 -16.94 -0.49 32.97
N GLU A 637 -17.22 0.09 31.81
CA GLU A 637 -18.54 0.04 31.17
C GLU A 637 -18.36 -0.14 29.66
N GLU A 638 -19.11 -1.09 29.10
CA GLU A 638 -19.17 -1.44 27.68
C GLU A 638 -19.58 -0.24 26.81
N PRO A 639 -19.02 -0.06 25.60
CA PRO A 639 -19.50 0.97 24.69
C PRO A 639 -20.89 0.60 24.14
N PRO A 640 -21.80 1.56 23.98
CA PRO A 640 -23.18 1.30 23.57
C PRO A 640 -23.27 0.72 22.15
N GLU A 641 -24.04 -0.35 22.02
CA GLU A 641 -24.45 -1.00 20.79
C GLU A 641 -25.26 -0.05 19.89
N LEU A 642 -24.59 0.67 18.99
CA LEU A 642 -25.21 1.18 17.76
C LEU A 642 -24.20 1.06 16.64
N TYR A 643 -24.64 0.53 15.51
CA TYR A 643 -23.86 0.10 14.33
C TYR A 643 -23.36 -1.36 14.33
N ARG A 644 -24.30 -2.31 14.43
CA ARG A 644 -24.18 -3.62 13.77
C ARG A 644 -25.37 -3.83 12.82
N SER A 645 -25.05 -4.21 11.57
CA SER A 645 -25.92 -4.74 10.51
C SER A 645 -26.97 -3.77 9.95
N VAL A 646 -27.06 -3.52 8.65
CA VAL A 646 -27.39 -4.52 7.63
C VAL A 646 -26.45 -4.42 6.42
N SER A 647 -25.50 -5.34 6.35
CA SER A 647 -24.78 -5.70 5.12
C SER A 647 -24.85 -7.21 4.96
N HIS A 648 -26.06 -7.69 4.72
CA HIS A 648 -26.32 -8.93 4.01
C HIS A 648 -27.35 -8.58 2.95
N TYR A 649 -26.88 -8.44 1.71
CA TYR A 649 -27.47 -8.90 0.44
C TYR A 649 -26.51 -8.51 -0.69
#